data_AF-A0A8D9P1A1-F1
#
_entry.id   AF-A0A8D9P1A1-F1
#
_cell.length_a   1.000
_cell.length_b   1.000
_cell.length_c   1.000
_cell.angle_alpha   90.00
_cell.angle_beta   90.00
_cell.angle_gamma   90.00
#
_symmetry.space_group_name_H-M   'P 1'
#
loop_
_entity.id
_entity.type
_entity.pdbx_description
1 polymer ?
#
loop_
_entity_poly.entity_id
_entity_poly.type
_entity_poly.pdbx_seq_one_letter_code
_entity_poly.pdbx_strand_id
1 'polypeptide(L)'
;MESRCSLSTLLLLILLEFGETEVSGECFVVANAAGLKLAKEGGVTADNLKAATFIVLNPNATFGITSLDAAKGEGFGFTTVKGEKLNATNVKKDGKIAFMNAIYSVSEEDLANKAGQYTIKMTGVKVTKGADENFGSELTVYVGAYSLTTGGLKTYITTKGSTDKLSLAQTTGNTWAKASDLLKTDGAAIYNIYFTGTKPADGEESESLYGKYLVSTYAKTEEAHATASFSNEALAPAKVDLKAPVAQWVIVSMQGSGAVTFKNLETNETFNANLYKTDKAGIYQAVKTSVGDIPAENIKLVAVSANEGFLTLSDAQLKQKAQLVFNGESSVAVEKVYMSCNADDSKFEPVSDAAKSYAWSLEKAEAVKNNVEYIYLKDDEVAKKKADMLTIQAYYLVDDKKGLNHEGSDYKLVDHNDKKADNLSRLVFKKNVDGTYSVICLDEALDADEAADNYIEVVKADAKMLKVDVNTPSFAEVPVGSEKADYAKVVVDFFQMGASLDAVPRHATLDSEEGSISLKENKNGILEGIIGAEGLTFWLDTADSKAELPSFYISKGIAEGDSVAPVRNFLYFAQDSLRYWNEAQAKFTYDENYGLEGTYGAEANQNTDVKAIFRPATLAGVDTINTTVNGKNVVVAAEAKEDVCLGGINNFKFYITKLDAGYSVRPVDQPTKYLYALNGKLGFTSDTSKALPVTVGEGNPTSNESIDNSASSSVVVIGNAGSVTIQGAQGETAYVRNLLGMPLAETVVTSDNATIAVPAGIVLVTVGDETVKVVVK
;
A
#
# COMPACT_ATOMS: atom_id res chain seq x y z
N MET A 1 -35.17 -25.60 -43.46
CA MET A 1 -35.08 -24.16 -43.10
C MET A 1 -33.61 -23.83 -42.92
N GLU A 2 -32.88 -23.65 -44.03
CA GLU A 2 -31.53 -23.08 -44.02
C GLU A 2 -31.62 -21.70 -44.66
N SER A 3 -31.93 -20.69 -43.85
CA SER A 3 -31.67 -19.29 -44.19
C SER A 3 -31.68 -18.51 -42.89
N ARG A 4 -30.49 -18.28 -42.32
CA ARG A 4 -30.30 -17.35 -41.20
C ARG A 4 -30.64 -15.94 -41.70
N CYS A 5 -31.75 -15.38 -41.22
CA CYS A 5 -32.00 -13.95 -41.19
C CYS A 5 -32.25 -13.62 -39.71
N SER A 6 -31.35 -12.86 -39.08
CA SER A 6 -31.33 -12.66 -37.64
C SER A 6 -32.56 -11.89 -37.14
N LEU A 7 -33.01 -12.23 -35.94
CA LEU A 7 -34.00 -11.51 -35.15
C LEU A 7 -33.57 -10.04 -34.99
N SER A 8 -34.43 -9.14 -35.45
CA SER A 8 -34.45 -7.75 -35.00
C SER A 8 -35.88 -7.51 -34.54
N THR A 9 -36.05 -6.87 -33.38
CA THR A 9 -37.36 -6.42 -32.89
C THR A 9 -37.94 -5.47 -33.93
N LEU A 10 -38.80 -6.00 -34.80
CA LEU A 10 -39.45 -5.21 -35.82
C LEU A 10 -40.62 -4.50 -35.14
N LEU A 11 -40.39 -3.25 -34.74
CA LEU A 11 -41.51 -2.37 -34.43
C LEU A 11 -42.26 -2.20 -35.75
N LEU A 12 -43.38 -2.92 -35.93
CA LEU A 12 -44.26 -2.76 -37.07
C LEU A 12 -45.04 -1.45 -36.89
N LEU A 13 -44.32 -0.34 -36.73
CA LEU A 13 -44.87 1.00 -36.62
C LEU A 13 -45.22 1.45 -38.05
N ILE A 14 -46.35 0.94 -38.56
CA ILE A 14 -46.94 1.49 -39.77
C ILE A 14 -48.30 2.05 -39.39
N LEU A 15 -48.38 3.38 -39.43
CA LEU A 15 -49.60 4.10 -39.79
C LEU A 15 -50.12 3.52 -41.11
N LEU A 16 -50.98 2.51 -41.03
CA LEU A 16 -51.90 2.18 -42.11
C LEU A 16 -53.24 2.78 -41.69
N GLU A 17 -53.81 3.57 -42.60
CA GLU A 17 -55.16 4.12 -42.49
C GLU A 17 -56.09 3.06 -41.89
N PHE A 18 -56.91 3.48 -40.92
CA PHE A 18 -57.84 2.70 -40.07
C PHE A 18 -57.33 2.30 -38.67
N GLY A 19 -57.22 3.30 -37.79
CA GLY A 19 -57.57 3.16 -36.36
C GLY A 19 -56.50 2.53 -35.47
N GLU A 20 -56.16 3.26 -34.40
CA GLU A 20 -55.11 2.97 -33.44
C GLU A 20 -55.19 1.58 -32.78
N THR A 21 -54.19 0.73 -33.02
CA THR A 21 -53.62 -0.19 -32.00
C THR A 21 -52.17 -0.46 -32.37
N GLU A 22 -51.23 0.02 -31.55
CA GLU A 22 -49.82 -0.35 -31.66
C GLU A 22 -49.64 -1.82 -31.28
N VAL A 23 -49.00 -2.62 -32.14
CA VAL A 23 -48.57 -3.97 -31.76
C VAL A 23 -47.10 -4.19 -32.11
N SER A 24 -46.31 -4.46 -31.07
CA SER A 24 -44.88 -4.74 -31.16
C SER A 24 -44.63 -6.25 -31.00
N GLY A 25 -43.72 -6.81 -31.80
CA GLY A 25 -43.24 -8.18 -31.61
C GLY A 25 -42.27 -8.61 -32.70
N GLU A 26 -41.90 -9.89 -32.72
CA GLU A 26 -40.94 -10.43 -33.69
C GLU A 26 -41.66 -11.00 -34.91
N CYS A 27 -41.11 -10.78 -36.10
CA CYS A 27 -41.66 -11.27 -37.36
C CYS A 27 -40.64 -12.11 -38.10
N PHE A 28 -41.05 -13.26 -38.64
CA PHE A 28 -40.21 -14.03 -39.57
C PHE A 28 -40.48 -13.59 -41.01
N VAL A 29 -39.42 -13.25 -41.75
CA VAL A 29 -39.50 -12.73 -43.12
C VAL A 29 -38.66 -13.60 -44.05
N VAL A 30 -39.14 -13.84 -45.27
CA VAL A 30 -38.38 -14.51 -46.33
C VAL A 30 -37.17 -13.65 -46.68
N ALA A 31 -35.97 -14.25 -46.66
CA ALA A 31 -34.69 -13.60 -46.95
C ALA A 31 -34.47 -13.30 -48.46
N ASN A 32 -35.47 -12.70 -49.10
CA ASN A 32 -35.36 -12.16 -50.45
C ASN A 32 -34.87 -10.70 -50.41
N ALA A 33 -34.71 -10.06 -51.57
CA ALA A 33 -34.21 -8.69 -51.66
C ALA A 33 -35.02 -7.68 -50.83
N ALA A 34 -36.33 -7.89 -50.64
CA ALA A 34 -37.17 -7.03 -49.81
C ALA A 34 -36.99 -7.34 -48.31
N GLY A 35 -36.97 -8.62 -47.93
CA GLY A 35 -36.73 -9.03 -46.53
C GLY A 35 -35.35 -8.64 -46.01
N LEU A 36 -34.30 -8.78 -46.83
CA LEU A 36 -32.93 -8.37 -46.48
C LEU A 36 -32.79 -6.86 -46.26
N LYS A 37 -33.68 -6.03 -46.83
CA LYS A 37 -33.70 -4.59 -46.54
C LYS A 37 -34.18 -4.31 -45.12
N LEU A 38 -35.13 -5.09 -44.60
CA LEU A 38 -35.65 -4.93 -43.23
C LEU A 38 -34.59 -5.24 -42.16
N ALA A 39 -33.60 -6.07 -42.48
CA ALA A 39 -32.52 -6.46 -41.58
C ALA A 39 -31.37 -5.43 -41.48
N LYS A 40 -31.44 -4.31 -42.22
CA LYS A 40 -30.44 -3.23 -42.18
C LYS A 40 -30.91 -2.12 -41.26
N GLU A 41 -29.95 -1.41 -40.66
CA GLU A 41 -30.22 -0.19 -39.89
C GLU A 41 -30.99 0.83 -40.75
N GLY A 42 -32.09 1.37 -40.21
CA GLY A 42 -33.01 2.25 -40.97
C GLY A 42 -33.84 1.56 -42.05
N GLY A 43 -33.78 0.23 -42.17
CA GLY A 43 -34.45 -0.56 -43.20
C GLY A 43 -35.97 -0.77 -42.99
N VAL A 44 -36.45 -0.56 -41.77
CA VAL A 44 -37.86 -0.72 -41.39
C VAL A 44 -38.67 0.51 -41.82
N THR A 45 -39.12 0.51 -43.07
CA THR A 45 -39.98 1.56 -43.64
C THR A 45 -41.31 0.97 -44.12
N ALA A 46 -42.35 1.80 -44.22
CA ALA A 46 -43.67 1.35 -44.68
C ALA A 46 -43.61 0.63 -46.04
N ASP A 47 -42.80 1.13 -46.98
CA ASP A 47 -42.64 0.53 -48.31
C ASP A 47 -41.88 -0.79 -48.27
N ASN A 48 -40.80 -0.88 -47.47
CA ASN A 48 -40.06 -2.12 -47.32
C ASN A 48 -40.91 -3.19 -46.62
N LEU A 49 -41.75 -2.80 -45.66
CA LEU A 49 -42.67 -3.70 -44.98
C LEU A 49 -43.75 -4.21 -45.94
N LYS A 50 -44.37 -3.34 -46.74
CA LYS A 50 -45.33 -3.76 -47.78
C LYS A 50 -44.72 -4.73 -48.80
N ALA A 51 -43.47 -4.47 -49.20
CA ALA A 51 -42.75 -5.27 -50.19
C ALA A 51 -42.24 -6.62 -49.65
N ALA A 52 -42.01 -6.72 -48.34
CA ALA A 52 -41.51 -7.92 -47.70
C ALA A 52 -42.53 -9.06 -47.68
N THR A 53 -42.04 -10.29 -47.56
CA THR A 53 -42.86 -11.50 -47.48
C THR A 53 -42.69 -12.13 -46.10
N PHE A 54 -43.76 -12.17 -45.32
CA PHE A 54 -43.80 -12.66 -43.96
C PHE A 54 -44.20 -14.12 -43.91
N ILE A 55 -43.62 -14.88 -42.99
CA ILE A 55 -44.08 -16.21 -42.60
C ILE A 55 -45.15 -16.01 -41.54
N VAL A 56 -46.33 -16.58 -41.78
CA VAL A 56 -47.51 -16.39 -40.94
C VAL A 56 -48.21 -17.70 -40.67
N LEU A 57 -48.90 -17.79 -39.53
CA LEU A 57 -49.83 -18.89 -39.26
C LEU A 57 -50.92 -18.86 -40.34
N ASN A 58 -51.12 -20.00 -41.03
CA ASN A 58 -52.13 -20.13 -42.06
C ASN A 58 -53.50 -20.34 -41.40
N PRO A 59 -54.40 -19.36 -41.38
CA PRO A 59 -55.66 -19.46 -40.63
C PRO A 59 -56.64 -20.47 -41.23
N ASN A 60 -56.42 -20.91 -42.48
CA ASN A 60 -57.39 -21.68 -43.25
C ASN A 60 -57.08 -23.17 -43.37
N ALA A 61 -55.89 -23.61 -42.92
CA ALA A 61 -55.44 -24.97 -43.15
C ALA A 61 -54.84 -25.57 -41.87
N THR A 62 -55.45 -26.68 -41.43
CA THR A 62 -54.89 -27.57 -40.42
C THR A 62 -54.34 -28.83 -41.08
N PHE A 63 -53.42 -29.52 -40.41
CA PHE A 63 -52.91 -30.82 -40.87
C PHE A 63 -53.88 -31.98 -40.63
N GLY A 64 -55.09 -31.75 -40.08
CA GLY A 64 -56.07 -32.79 -39.79
C GLY A 64 -55.62 -33.81 -38.73
N ILE A 65 -54.72 -33.42 -37.83
CA ILE A 65 -54.18 -34.29 -36.79
C ILE A 65 -55.21 -34.43 -35.65
N THR A 66 -55.77 -35.64 -35.46
CA THR A 66 -56.86 -35.90 -34.51
C THR A 66 -56.51 -35.62 -33.04
N SER A 67 -55.23 -35.61 -32.69
CA SER A 67 -54.74 -35.30 -31.35
C SER A 67 -54.54 -33.80 -31.07
N LEU A 68 -54.85 -32.93 -32.03
CA LEU A 68 -54.71 -31.47 -31.91
C LEU A 68 -56.08 -30.81 -32.10
N ASP A 69 -56.41 -29.84 -31.24
CA ASP A 69 -57.69 -29.15 -31.24
C ASP A 69 -57.62 -27.80 -31.98
N ALA A 70 -58.18 -27.76 -33.19
CA ALA A 70 -58.26 -26.53 -33.98
C ALA A 70 -59.04 -25.41 -33.29
N ALA A 71 -60.00 -25.73 -32.40
CA ALA A 71 -60.71 -24.72 -31.61
C ALA A 71 -59.85 -24.07 -30.52
N LYS A 72 -58.66 -24.62 -30.25
CA LYS A 72 -57.63 -24.02 -29.40
C LYS A 72 -56.45 -23.45 -30.21
N GLY A 73 -56.60 -23.35 -31.52
CA GLY A 73 -55.55 -22.86 -32.41
C GLY A 73 -54.44 -23.90 -32.67
N GLU A 74 -54.65 -25.17 -32.33
CA GLU A 74 -53.66 -26.23 -32.56
C GLU A 74 -53.78 -26.82 -33.97
N GLY A 75 -52.68 -27.39 -34.47
CA GLY A 75 -52.69 -28.15 -35.72
C GLY A 75 -52.60 -27.31 -36.99
N PHE A 76 -52.43 -25.98 -36.88
CA PHE A 76 -52.30 -25.08 -38.02
C PHE A 76 -50.88 -25.07 -38.56
N GLY A 77 -50.77 -25.04 -39.89
CA GLY A 77 -49.50 -24.87 -40.59
C GLY A 77 -49.14 -23.40 -40.81
N PHE A 78 -48.04 -23.17 -41.51
CA PHE A 78 -47.56 -21.83 -41.86
C PHE A 78 -47.61 -21.61 -43.37
N THR A 79 -47.82 -20.36 -43.76
CA THR A 79 -47.74 -19.92 -45.16
C THR A 79 -46.91 -18.64 -45.24
N THR A 80 -46.72 -18.13 -46.44
CA THR A 80 -46.09 -16.84 -46.67
C THR A 80 -47.09 -15.84 -47.24
N VAL A 81 -46.98 -14.58 -46.84
CA VAL A 81 -47.86 -13.50 -47.28
C VAL A 81 -47.07 -12.21 -47.47
N LYS A 82 -47.37 -11.42 -48.51
CA LYS A 82 -46.75 -10.10 -48.65
C LYS A 82 -47.26 -9.16 -47.55
N GLY A 83 -46.42 -8.21 -47.10
CA GLY A 83 -46.81 -7.24 -46.08
C GLY A 83 -48.03 -6.42 -46.47
N GLU A 84 -48.22 -6.09 -47.75
CA GLU A 84 -49.43 -5.41 -48.25
C GLU A 84 -50.74 -6.21 -48.07
N LYS A 85 -50.63 -7.51 -47.76
CA LYS A 85 -51.75 -8.43 -47.51
C LYS A 85 -51.93 -8.74 -46.02
N LEU A 86 -51.09 -8.18 -45.14
CA LEU A 86 -51.37 -8.19 -43.69
C LEU A 86 -52.48 -7.18 -43.37
N ASN A 87 -53.37 -7.54 -42.46
CA ASN A 87 -54.56 -6.75 -42.14
C ASN A 87 -54.99 -6.97 -40.67
N ALA A 88 -55.93 -6.18 -40.15
CA ALA A 88 -56.46 -6.36 -38.79
C ALA A 88 -57.23 -7.69 -38.61
N THR A 89 -57.80 -8.20 -39.70
CA THR A 89 -58.59 -9.44 -39.73
C THR A 89 -58.20 -10.29 -40.93
N ASN A 90 -58.43 -11.60 -40.83
CA ASN A 90 -58.36 -12.52 -41.96
C ASN A 90 -59.49 -12.20 -42.95
N VAL A 91 -59.20 -12.27 -44.25
CA VAL A 91 -60.15 -12.09 -45.35
C VAL A 91 -59.91 -13.17 -46.41
N LYS A 92 -60.79 -14.18 -46.50
CA LYS A 92 -60.62 -15.29 -47.45
C LYS A 92 -60.60 -14.86 -48.92
N LYS A 93 -61.48 -13.92 -49.31
CA LYS A 93 -61.66 -13.52 -50.72
C LYS A 93 -60.41 -12.88 -51.34
N ASP A 94 -59.69 -12.08 -50.55
CA ASP A 94 -58.53 -11.30 -51.03
C ASP A 94 -57.18 -11.85 -50.54
N GLY A 95 -57.22 -12.98 -49.81
CA GLY A 95 -56.07 -13.65 -49.22
C GLY A 95 -55.38 -12.83 -48.13
N LYS A 96 -56.07 -11.88 -47.48
CA LYS A 96 -55.48 -11.08 -46.40
C LYS A 96 -55.45 -11.88 -45.10
N ILE A 97 -54.38 -11.76 -44.35
CA ILE A 97 -54.17 -12.48 -43.08
C ILE A 97 -54.01 -11.46 -41.95
N ALA A 98 -54.56 -11.79 -40.78
CA ALA A 98 -54.44 -11.01 -39.58
C ALA A 98 -52.97 -10.79 -39.21
N PHE A 99 -52.55 -9.55 -38.94
CA PHE A 99 -51.16 -9.26 -38.60
C PHE A 99 -50.71 -9.98 -37.32
N MET A 100 -51.62 -10.34 -36.41
CA MET A 100 -51.32 -11.16 -35.21
C MET A 100 -50.85 -12.58 -35.53
N ASN A 101 -51.18 -13.10 -36.72
CA ASN A 101 -50.64 -14.37 -37.19
C ASN A 101 -49.21 -14.25 -37.72
N ALA A 102 -48.64 -13.05 -37.75
CA ALA A 102 -47.26 -12.79 -38.14
C ALA A 102 -46.36 -12.44 -36.95
N ILE A 103 -46.95 -12.28 -35.75
CA ILE A 103 -46.21 -11.86 -34.55
C ILE A 103 -45.86 -13.09 -33.70
N TYR A 104 -44.58 -13.16 -33.36
CA TYR A 104 -43.96 -14.21 -32.57
C TYR A 104 -43.29 -13.61 -31.33
N SER A 105 -43.12 -14.44 -30.32
CA SER A 105 -42.18 -14.24 -29.22
C SER A 105 -41.23 -15.43 -29.22
N VAL A 106 -39.94 -15.19 -29.36
CA VAL A 106 -38.91 -16.22 -29.32
C VAL A 106 -38.11 -16.07 -28.02
N SER A 107 -38.09 -17.12 -27.20
CA SER A 107 -37.37 -17.14 -25.93
C SER A 107 -36.63 -18.47 -25.74
N GLU A 108 -35.52 -18.44 -25.01
CA GLU A 108 -34.85 -19.64 -24.52
C GLU A 108 -35.15 -19.76 -23.03
N GLU A 109 -36.06 -20.67 -22.66
CA GLU A 109 -36.64 -20.70 -21.31
C GLU A 109 -35.90 -21.64 -20.34
N ASP A 110 -35.18 -22.65 -20.86
CA ASP A 110 -34.49 -23.68 -20.06
C ASP A 110 -33.01 -23.79 -20.49
N LEU A 111 -32.27 -22.71 -20.22
CA LEU A 111 -30.82 -22.64 -20.45
C LEU A 111 -30.06 -23.78 -19.73
N ALA A 112 -30.59 -24.21 -18.59
CA ALA A 112 -29.98 -25.20 -17.71
C ALA A 112 -29.97 -26.63 -18.28
N ASN A 113 -31.03 -27.04 -19.01
CA ASN A 113 -31.22 -28.42 -19.45
C ASN A 113 -31.56 -28.57 -20.94
N LYS A 114 -31.96 -27.50 -21.62
CA LYS A 114 -32.36 -27.49 -23.04
C LYS A 114 -31.67 -26.38 -23.83
N ALA A 115 -30.39 -26.14 -23.54
CA ALA A 115 -29.60 -25.08 -24.17
C ALA A 115 -29.65 -25.12 -25.71
N GLY A 116 -29.78 -23.94 -26.30
CA GLY A 116 -29.97 -23.72 -27.73
C GLY A 116 -31.38 -24.03 -28.24
N GLN A 117 -32.32 -24.49 -27.39
CA GLN A 117 -33.71 -24.72 -27.77
C GLN A 117 -34.58 -23.50 -27.49
N TYR A 118 -35.30 -23.05 -28.51
CA TYR A 118 -36.14 -21.87 -28.44
C TYR A 118 -37.62 -22.25 -28.36
N THR A 119 -38.30 -21.68 -27.37
CA THR A 119 -39.75 -21.59 -27.31
C THR A 119 -40.20 -20.49 -28.27
N ILE A 120 -40.97 -20.85 -29.28
CA ILE A 120 -41.60 -19.90 -30.20
C ILE A 120 -43.08 -19.84 -29.88
N LYS A 121 -43.55 -18.70 -29.39
CA LYS A 121 -44.92 -18.45 -28.94
C LYS A 121 -45.61 -17.44 -29.84
N MET A 122 -46.92 -17.58 -30.02
CA MET A 122 -47.79 -16.62 -30.67
C MET A 122 -49.02 -16.37 -29.80
N THR A 123 -49.44 -15.11 -29.69
CA THR A 123 -50.57 -14.70 -28.83
C THR A 123 -51.59 -13.92 -29.67
N GLY A 124 -52.88 -14.14 -29.42
CA GLY A 124 -53.96 -13.48 -30.14
C GLY A 124 -54.14 -13.95 -31.59
N VAL A 125 -53.74 -15.19 -31.88
CA VAL A 125 -53.80 -15.74 -33.24
C VAL A 125 -55.24 -15.89 -33.73
N LYS A 126 -55.52 -15.45 -34.95
CA LYS A 126 -56.85 -15.54 -35.56
C LYS A 126 -56.90 -16.70 -36.56
N VAL A 127 -57.79 -17.65 -36.36
CA VAL A 127 -57.95 -18.83 -37.22
C VAL A 127 -59.37 -18.93 -37.77
N THR A 128 -59.55 -19.69 -38.84
CA THR A 128 -60.88 -19.97 -39.40
C THR A 128 -61.54 -21.13 -38.64
N LYS A 129 -62.75 -20.91 -38.13
CA LYS A 129 -63.60 -21.91 -37.50
C LYS A 129 -65.01 -21.87 -38.11
N GLY A 130 -65.31 -22.84 -38.98
CA GLY A 130 -66.56 -22.86 -39.72
C GLY A 130 -66.71 -21.60 -40.59
N ALA A 131 -67.75 -20.81 -40.35
CA ALA A 131 -68.00 -19.56 -41.05
C ALA A 131 -67.22 -18.35 -40.47
N ASP A 132 -66.69 -18.45 -39.25
CA ASP A 132 -65.91 -17.39 -38.62
C ASP A 132 -64.46 -17.43 -39.12
N GLU A 133 -64.01 -16.38 -39.81
CA GLU A 133 -62.65 -16.27 -40.34
C GLU A 133 -61.66 -15.70 -39.31
N ASN A 134 -62.14 -15.19 -38.18
CA ASN A 134 -61.36 -14.45 -37.19
C ASN A 134 -61.47 -15.03 -35.77
N PHE A 135 -61.84 -16.30 -35.65
CA PHE A 135 -61.97 -16.99 -34.37
C PHE A 135 -60.63 -17.00 -33.61
N GLY A 136 -60.68 -16.78 -32.30
CA GLY A 136 -59.53 -17.03 -31.43
C GLY A 136 -58.64 -15.84 -31.06
N SER A 137 -59.17 -14.61 -31.03
CA SER A 137 -58.42 -13.40 -30.68
C SER A 137 -57.67 -13.40 -29.32
N GLU A 138 -57.90 -14.40 -28.45
CA GLU A 138 -57.19 -14.61 -27.18
C GLU A 138 -56.32 -15.89 -27.15
N LEU A 139 -56.25 -16.62 -28.27
CA LEU A 139 -55.53 -17.89 -28.33
C LEU A 139 -54.03 -17.67 -28.20
N THR A 140 -53.42 -18.51 -27.38
CA THR A 140 -51.97 -18.61 -27.21
C THR A 140 -51.51 -19.97 -27.69
N VAL A 141 -50.55 -19.98 -28.61
CA VAL A 141 -50.02 -21.21 -29.20
C VAL A 141 -48.49 -21.20 -29.28
N TYR A 142 -47.91 -22.38 -29.23
CA TYR A 142 -46.48 -22.65 -29.37
C TYR A 142 -46.21 -23.33 -30.70
N VAL A 143 -45.08 -23.00 -31.31
CA VAL A 143 -44.65 -23.50 -32.61
C VAL A 143 -43.52 -24.50 -32.43
N GLY A 144 -43.64 -25.67 -33.05
CA GLY A 144 -42.59 -26.68 -33.03
C GLY A 144 -42.84 -27.82 -33.99
N ALA A 145 -41.90 -28.76 -34.03
CA ALA A 145 -42.03 -30.00 -34.76
C ALA A 145 -42.88 -31.00 -33.95
N TYR A 146 -44.00 -31.45 -34.52
CA TYR A 146 -44.88 -32.45 -33.94
C TYR A 146 -44.82 -33.75 -34.75
N SER A 147 -44.58 -34.87 -34.06
CA SER A 147 -44.56 -36.21 -34.65
C SER A 147 -45.69 -37.06 -34.05
N LEU A 148 -46.41 -37.79 -34.91
CA LEU A 148 -47.56 -38.63 -34.51
C LEU A 148 -47.15 -39.81 -33.62
N THR A 149 -45.92 -40.28 -33.75
CA THR A 149 -45.29 -41.34 -32.93
C THR A 149 -43.86 -40.94 -32.58
N THR A 150 -43.36 -41.36 -31.41
CA THR A 150 -41.95 -41.18 -31.02
C THR A 150 -41.06 -41.87 -32.06
N GLY A 151 -40.30 -41.11 -32.86
CA GLY A 151 -39.50 -41.63 -33.98
C GLY A 151 -40.25 -41.83 -35.30
N GLY A 152 -41.46 -41.27 -35.48
CA GLY A 152 -42.26 -41.43 -36.69
C GLY A 152 -41.67 -40.77 -37.96
N LEU A 153 -41.98 -41.35 -39.12
CA LEU A 153 -41.51 -40.92 -40.46
C LEU A 153 -42.07 -39.57 -40.96
N LYS A 154 -43.11 -39.03 -40.30
CA LYS A 154 -43.73 -37.74 -40.67
C LYS A 154 -43.77 -36.80 -39.48
N THR A 155 -43.12 -35.66 -39.65
CA THR A 155 -43.06 -34.55 -38.69
C THR A 155 -43.64 -33.29 -39.32
N TYR A 156 -44.47 -32.57 -38.56
CA TYR A 156 -45.13 -31.35 -39.00
C TYR A 156 -44.63 -30.16 -38.19
N ILE A 157 -44.29 -29.05 -38.83
CA ILE A 157 -44.13 -27.77 -38.12
C ILE A 157 -45.52 -27.18 -37.93
N THR A 158 -46.01 -27.18 -36.71
CA THR A 158 -47.42 -26.88 -36.39
C THR A 158 -47.53 -26.09 -35.10
N THR A 159 -48.74 -25.57 -34.83
CA THR A 159 -49.10 -24.95 -33.56
C THR A 159 -49.69 -25.93 -32.54
N LYS A 160 -49.48 -25.66 -31.25
CA LYS A 160 -50.07 -26.40 -30.10
C LYS A 160 -50.32 -25.46 -28.92
N GLY A 161 -51.27 -25.75 -28.04
CA GLY A 161 -51.55 -24.93 -26.85
C GLY A 161 -50.50 -25.04 -25.73
N SER A 162 -49.59 -26.00 -25.80
CA SER A 162 -48.42 -26.15 -24.91
C SER A 162 -47.19 -26.63 -25.69
N THR A 163 -46.01 -26.60 -25.07
CA THR A 163 -44.77 -27.15 -25.62
C THR A 163 -44.68 -28.68 -25.54
N ASP A 164 -45.66 -29.35 -24.91
CA ASP A 164 -45.63 -30.79 -24.71
C ASP A 164 -45.64 -31.55 -26.03
N LYS A 165 -44.73 -32.52 -26.18
CA LYS A 165 -44.56 -33.32 -27.41
C LYS A 165 -44.14 -32.53 -28.64
N LEU A 166 -43.80 -31.24 -28.50
CA LEU A 166 -43.11 -30.49 -29.56
C LEU A 166 -41.60 -30.70 -29.42
N SER A 167 -40.95 -31.01 -30.53
CA SER A 167 -39.52 -30.77 -30.68
C SER A 167 -39.32 -29.29 -31.00
N LEU A 168 -38.69 -28.57 -30.08
CA LEU A 168 -38.46 -27.13 -30.19
C LEU A 168 -37.38 -26.80 -31.23
N ALA A 169 -37.40 -25.57 -31.75
CA ALA A 169 -36.38 -25.11 -32.67
C ALA A 169 -35.03 -25.06 -31.96
N GLN A 170 -33.95 -25.49 -32.61
CA GLN A 170 -32.60 -25.50 -32.03
C GLN A 170 -31.58 -24.86 -32.97
N THR A 171 -30.66 -24.06 -32.43
CA THR A 171 -29.49 -23.55 -33.18
C THR A 171 -28.27 -24.44 -32.99
N THR A 172 -27.40 -24.53 -34.00
CA THR A 172 -26.16 -25.33 -33.95
C THR A 172 -25.00 -24.68 -33.19
N GLY A 173 -25.12 -23.41 -32.75
CA GLY A 173 -24.11 -22.72 -31.96
C GLY A 173 -24.49 -22.68 -30.49
N ASN A 174 -23.54 -22.97 -29.59
CA ASN A 174 -23.72 -22.72 -28.17
C ASN A 174 -23.32 -21.28 -27.84
N THR A 175 -24.11 -20.67 -26.98
CA THR A 175 -23.99 -19.30 -26.47
C THR A 175 -23.32 -19.30 -25.09
N TRP A 176 -22.94 -20.48 -24.58
CA TRP A 176 -22.06 -20.63 -23.44
C TRP A 176 -20.69 -19.97 -23.69
N ALA A 177 -20.07 -19.46 -22.63
CA ALA A 177 -18.70 -18.98 -22.69
C ALA A 177 -17.75 -20.13 -23.07
N LYS A 178 -16.87 -19.87 -24.04
CA LYS A 178 -15.77 -20.75 -24.46
C LYS A 178 -14.45 -20.24 -23.88
N ALA A 179 -13.42 -21.08 -23.89
CA ALA A 179 -12.10 -20.75 -23.36
C ALA A 179 -11.52 -19.46 -23.93
N SER A 180 -11.70 -19.20 -25.24
CA SER A 180 -11.24 -17.95 -25.89
C SER A 180 -11.96 -16.68 -25.44
N ASP A 181 -13.06 -16.76 -24.69
CA ASP A 181 -13.70 -15.58 -24.12
C ASP A 181 -13.20 -15.24 -22.70
N LEU A 182 -12.61 -16.23 -22.00
CA LEU A 182 -12.32 -16.16 -20.57
C LEU A 182 -10.84 -16.35 -20.22
N LEU A 183 -10.05 -16.94 -21.10
CA LEU A 183 -8.64 -17.25 -20.82
C LEU A 183 -7.71 -16.28 -21.58
N LYS A 184 -6.53 -16.01 -21.01
CA LYS A 184 -5.48 -15.24 -21.67
C LYS A 184 -4.54 -16.19 -22.42
N THR A 185 -3.94 -15.68 -23.50
CA THR A 185 -2.83 -16.34 -24.19
C THR A 185 -1.58 -16.30 -23.30
N ASP A 186 -0.91 -17.44 -23.13
CA ASP A 186 0.36 -17.60 -22.39
C ASP A 186 0.39 -17.08 -20.94
N GLY A 187 -0.76 -16.86 -20.30
CA GLY A 187 -0.82 -16.31 -18.95
C GLY A 187 -2.14 -16.52 -18.22
N ALA A 188 -2.14 -16.25 -16.92
CA ALA A 188 -3.30 -16.45 -16.06
C ALA A 188 -4.41 -15.42 -16.32
N ALA A 189 -5.64 -15.90 -16.42
CA ALA A 189 -6.83 -15.06 -16.47
C ALA A 189 -7.35 -14.81 -15.05
N ILE A 190 -7.12 -13.59 -14.56
CA ILE A 190 -7.45 -13.14 -13.20
C ILE A 190 -8.51 -12.05 -13.30
N TYR A 191 -9.56 -12.17 -12.50
CA TYR A 191 -10.72 -11.29 -12.53
C TYR A 191 -11.13 -10.84 -11.13
N ASN A 192 -11.57 -9.59 -10.99
CA ASN A 192 -12.56 -9.25 -9.99
C ASN A 192 -13.95 -9.61 -10.53
N ILE A 193 -14.84 -10.04 -9.64
CA ILE A 193 -16.18 -10.49 -10.02
C ILE A 193 -17.20 -9.50 -9.47
N TYR A 194 -17.86 -8.80 -10.38
CA TYR A 194 -18.85 -7.77 -10.06
C TYR A 194 -20.26 -8.28 -10.39
N PHE A 195 -21.16 -8.24 -9.42
CA PHE A 195 -22.53 -8.70 -9.61
C PHE A 195 -23.35 -7.66 -10.37
N THR A 196 -23.99 -8.13 -11.44
CA THR A 196 -24.89 -7.35 -12.29
C THR A 196 -26.25 -8.06 -12.34
N GLY A 197 -27.29 -7.37 -12.82
CA GLY A 197 -28.64 -7.93 -12.88
C GLY A 197 -29.68 -6.88 -12.52
N THR A 198 -30.78 -7.35 -11.95
CA THR A 198 -31.89 -6.48 -11.56
C THR A 198 -31.50 -5.61 -10.37
N LYS A 199 -31.65 -4.29 -10.53
CA LYS A 199 -31.48 -3.34 -9.44
C LYS A 199 -32.62 -3.56 -8.42
N PRO A 200 -32.34 -3.65 -7.11
CA PRO A 200 -33.37 -3.82 -6.10
C PRO A 200 -34.30 -2.60 -6.04
N ALA A 201 -35.52 -2.82 -5.54
CA ALA A 201 -36.40 -1.73 -5.14
C ALA A 201 -35.85 -1.03 -3.88
N ASP A 202 -36.29 0.22 -3.66
CA ASP A 202 -35.88 0.98 -2.47
C ASP A 202 -36.26 0.20 -1.20
N GLY A 203 -35.29 -0.02 -0.30
CA GLY A 203 -35.44 -0.79 0.93
C GLY A 203 -35.07 -2.28 0.85
N GLU A 204 -34.75 -2.81 -0.34
CA GLU A 204 -34.31 -4.21 -0.55
C GLU A 204 -32.79 -4.34 -0.84
N GLU A 205 -32.00 -3.29 -0.58
CA GLU A 205 -30.59 -3.22 -0.98
C GLU A 205 -29.67 -4.19 -0.22
N SER A 206 -30.03 -4.55 1.01
CA SER A 206 -29.22 -5.44 1.86
C SER A 206 -29.16 -6.87 1.32
N GLU A 207 -30.27 -7.37 0.77
CA GLU A 207 -30.40 -8.74 0.24
C GLU A 207 -29.93 -8.84 -1.21
N SER A 208 -29.85 -7.73 -1.92
CA SER A 208 -29.41 -7.71 -3.32
C SER A 208 -27.90 -7.84 -3.47
N LEU A 209 -27.48 -8.62 -4.47
CA LEU A 209 -26.08 -8.68 -4.91
C LEU A 209 -25.72 -7.54 -5.85
N TYR A 210 -26.72 -6.87 -6.44
CA TYR A 210 -26.52 -5.86 -7.45
C TYR A 210 -25.55 -4.78 -6.97
N GLY A 211 -24.50 -4.55 -7.75
CA GLY A 211 -23.53 -3.50 -7.46
C GLY A 211 -22.42 -3.87 -6.47
N LYS A 212 -22.32 -5.14 -6.06
CA LYS A 212 -21.32 -5.65 -5.12
C LYS A 212 -20.23 -6.47 -5.82
N TYR A 213 -19.09 -6.64 -5.16
CA TYR A 213 -17.99 -7.51 -5.59
C TYR A 213 -17.91 -8.76 -4.73
N LEU A 214 -17.57 -9.88 -5.35
CA LEU A 214 -17.28 -11.12 -4.63
C LEU A 214 -15.88 -11.08 -4.00
N VAL A 215 -15.79 -11.29 -2.69
CA VAL A 215 -14.56 -11.28 -1.90
C VAL A 215 -14.53 -12.52 -1.02
N SER A 216 -13.36 -13.16 -0.92
CA SER A 216 -13.14 -14.21 0.08
C SER A 216 -12.67 -13.60 1.39
N THR A 217 -13.25 -14.01 2.52
CA THR A 217 -13.01 -13.39 3.83
C THR A 217 -12.56 -14.42 4.86
N TYR A 218 -11.75 -13.95 5.82
CA TYR A 218 -11.28 -14.71 6.98
C TYR A 218 -12.40 -14.91 8.00
N ALA A 219 -12.21 -15.84 8.95
CA ALA A 219 -13.18 -16.02 10.03
C ALA A 219 -13.27 -14.75 10.89
N LYS A 220 -14.51 -14.37 11.25
CA LYS A 220 -14.78 -13.12 12.00
C LYS A 220 -14.77 -13.31 13.52
N THR A 221 -14.97 -14.53 14.00
CA THR A 221 -15.19 -14.86 15.43
C THR A 221 -14.50 -16.16 15.84
N GLU A 222 -13.95 -16.20 17.05
CA GLU A 222 -13.44 -17.42 17.70
C GLU A 222 -14.54 -18.09 18.53
N GLU A 223 -15.58 -18.62 17.88
CA GLU A 223 -16.53 -19.44 18.61
C GLU A 223 -15.86 -20.76 19.00
N ALA A 224 -15.74 -21.04 20.30
CA ALA A 224 -14.98 -22.18 20.85
C ALA A 224 -15.42 -23.58 20.35
N HIS A 225 -16.55 -23.66 19.64
CA HIS A 225 -17.10 -24.90 19.08
C HIS A 225 -17.28 -24.85 17.55
N ALA A 226 -16.99 -23.73 16.89
CA ALA A 226 -17.09 -23.60 15.45
C ALA A 226 -15.72 -23.83 14.80
N THR A 227 -15.67 -24.67 13.76
CA THR A 227 -14.49 -24.78 12.92
C THR A 227 -14.34 -23.49 12.12
N ALA A 228 -13.23 -22.77 12.30
CA ALA A 228 -12.94 -21.59 11.51
C ALA A 228 -12.84 -21.96 10.03
N SER A 229 -13.52 -21.21 9.18
CA SER A 229 -13.49 -21.41 7.73
C SER A 229 -13.41 -20.06 7.03
N PHE A 230 -12.76 -20.04 5.87
CA PHE A 230 -12.95 -18.94 4.93
C PHE A 230 -14.41 -18.92 4.46
N SER A 231 -14.88 -17.75 4.07
CA SER A 231 -16.21 -17.56 3.49
C SER A 231 -16.14 -16.66 2.27
N ASN A 232 -17.21 -16.63 1.48
CA ASN A 232 -17.33 -15.74 0.34
C ASN A 232 -18.47 -14.76 0.59
N GLU A 233 -18.18 -13.47 0.45
CA GLU A 233 -19.13 -12.38 0.71
C GLU A 233 -19.27 -11.47 -0.52
N ALA A 234 -20.47 -10.94 -0.72
CA ALA A 234 -20.72 -9.88 -1.69
C ALA A 234 -20.63 -8.53 -0.97
N LEU A 235 -19.59 -7.75 -1.25
CA LEU A 235 -19.29 -6.49 -0.58
C LEU A 235 -19.47 -5.28 -1.50
N ALA A 236 -19.96 -4.18 -0.94
CA ALA A 236 -20.10 -2.92 -1.67
C ALA A 236 -18.72 -2.37 -2.09
N PRO A 237 -18.61 -1.60 -3.19
CA PRO A 237 -17.32 -1.13 -3.70
C PRO A 237 -16.47 -0.36 -2.69
N ALA A 238 -17.09 0.41 -1.79
CA ALA A 238 -16.38 1.15 -0.75
C ALA A 238 -15.71 0.25 0.32
N LYS A 239 -16.06 -1.03 0.39
CA LYS A 239 -15.51 -2.02 1.32
C LYS A 239 -14.54 -3.00 0.64
N VAL A 240 -14.10 -2.72 -0.59
CA VAL A 240 -13.27 -3.65 -1.36
C VAL A 240 -12.09 -2.91 -1.99
N ASP A 241 -10.88 -3.37 -1.68
CA ASP A 241 -9.71 -3.04 -2.50
C ASP A 241 -9.62 -4.06 -3.64
N LEU A 242 -9.90 -3.63 -4.88
CA LEU A 242 -9.86 -4.50 -6.05
C LEU A 242 -8.46 -5.02 -6.39
N LYS A 243 -7.41 -4.39 -5.83
CA LYS A 243 -6.03 -4.87 -5.91
C LYS A 243 -5.70 -5.91 -4.84
N ALA A 244 -6.54 -6.11 -3.85
CA ALA A 244 -6.31 -7.10 -2.80
C ALA A 244 -6.55 -8.53 -3.35
N PRO A 245 -5.66 -9.50 -3.11
CA PRO A 245 -5.79 -10.88 -3.57
C PRO A 245 -7.09 -11.57 -3.13
N VAL A 246 -7.62 -11.24 -1.95
CA VAL A 246 -8.97 -11.68 -1.49
C VAL A 246 -10.11 -11.33 -2.44
N ALA A 247 -9.98 -10.29 -3.27
CA ALA A 247 -10.99 -9.87 -4.25
C ALA A 247 -10.71 -10.39 -5.67
N GLN A 248 -9.66 -11.20 -5.85
CA GLN A 248 -9.15 -11.62 -7.16
C GLN A 248 -9.28 -13.13 -7.34
N TRP A 249 -9.78 -13.51 -8.51
CA TRP A 249 -10.19 -14.87 -8.82
C TRP A 249 -9.53 -15.33 -10.12
N VAL A 250 -8.76 -16.42 -10.06
CA VAL A 250 -8.14 -17.03 -11.23
C VAL A 250 -8.94 -18.24 -11.71
N ILE A 251 -9.00 -18.43 -13.03
CA ILE A 251 -9.65 -19.61 -13.61
C ILE A 251 -8.69 -20.80 -13.55
N VAL A 252 -9.11 -21.86 -12.86
CA VAL A 252 -8.33 -23.10 -12.67
C VAL A 252 -8.89 -24.28 -13.44
N SER A 253 -10.15 -24.22 -13.84
CA SER A 253 -10.80 -25.27 -14.62
C SER A 253 -11.89 -24.71 -15.53
N MET A 254 -12.05 -25.30 -16.70
CA MET A 254 -13.19 -25.10 -17.59
C MET A 254 -13.63 -26.45 -18.16
N GLN A 255 -14.94 -26.67 -18.22
CA GLN A 255 -15.56 -27.86 -18.79
C GLN A 255 -16.61 -27.47 -19.85
N GLY A 256 -17.33 -28.46 -20.38
CA GLY A 256 -18.42 -28.21 -21.32
C GLY A 256 -19.53 -27.33 -20.73
N SER A 257 -20.35 -26.73 -21.60
CA SER A 257 -21.52 -25.92 -21.22
C SER A 257 -21.18 -24.72 -20.31
N GLY A 258 -20.06 -24.05 -20.60
CA GLY A 258 -19.65 -22.82 -19.91
C GLY A 258 -19.36 -23.00 -18.42
N ALA A 259 -19.13 -24.23 -17.95
CA ALA A 259 -18.75 -24.49 -16.58
C ALA A 259 -17.30 -24.05 -16.31
N VAL A 260 -17.12 -23.21 -15.30
CA VAL A 260 -15.86 -22.59 -14.92
C VAL A 260 -15.65 -22.73 -13.42
N THR A 261 -14.44 -23.11 -13.00
CA THR A 261 -14.01 -23.06 -11.60
C THR A 261 -13.07 -21.89 -11.42
N PHE A 262 -13.42 -21.01 -10.50
CA PHE A 262 -12.59 -19.91 -10.05
C PHE A 262 -11.95 -20.28 -8.72
N LYS A 263 -10.73 -19.79 -8.50
CA LYS A 263 -9.98 -19.93 -7.25
C LYS A 263 -9.53 -18.56 -6.77
N ASN A 264 -9.73 -18.26 -5.49
CA ASN A 264 -9.24 -17.04 -4.86
C ASN A 264 -7.71 -17.04 -4.82
N LEU A 265 -7.09 -15.89 -5.06
CA LEU A 265 -5.63 -15.79 -5.04
C LEU A 265 -5.03 -15.84 -3.64
N GLU A 266 -5.78 -15.48 -2.59
CA GLU A 266 -5.29 -15.48 -1.21
C GLU A 266 -5.71 -16.76 -0.48
N THR A 267 -7.02 -16.95 -0.31
CA THR A 267 -7.58 -17.96 0.60
C THR A 267 -7.63 -19.37 0.00
N ASN A 268 -7.30 -19.51 -1.29
CA ASN A 268 -7.47 -20.73 -2.08
C ASN A 268 -8.92 -21.24 -2.20
N GLU A 269 -9.91 -20.50 -1.68
CA GLU A 269 -11.33 -20.82 -1.82
C GLU A 269 -11.72 -20.91 -3.29
N THR A 270 -12.62 -21.83 -3.60
CA THR A 270 -13.09 -22.02 -4.98
C THR A 270 -14.59 -21.85 -5.06
N PHE A 271 -15.05 -21.44 -6.24
CA PHE A 271 -16.46 -21.52 -6.56
C PHE A 271 -16.67 -21.87 -8.03
N ASN A 272 -17.84 -22.41 -8.33
CA ASN A 272 -18.19 -22.85 -9.69
C ASN A 272 -19.29 -21.98 -10.28
N ALA A 273 -19.18 -21.70 -11.57
CA ALA A 273 -20.17 -20.97 -12.33
C ALA A 273 -20.39 -21.57 -13.72
N ASN A 274 -21.63 -21.57 -14.17
CA ASN A 274 -21.98 -21.82 -15.57
C ASN A 274 -22.28 -20.48 -16.24
N LEU A 275 -21.38 -20.06 -17.14
CA LEU A 275 -21.40 -18.72 -17.76
C LEU A 275 -21.96 -18.77 -19.17
N TYR A 276 -23.13 -18.16 -19.34
CA TYR A 276 -23.79 -17.98 -20.63
C TYR A 276 -23.56 -16.55 -21.14
N LYS A 277 -23.20 -16.38 -22.42
CA LYS A 277 -22.86 -15.08 -22.98
C LYS A 277 -24.08 -14.17 -23.04
N THR A 278 -23.83 -12.88 -22.80
CA THR A 278 -24.78 -11.82 -23.10
C THR A 278 -24.36 -11.05 -24.36
N ASP A 279 -25.19 -10.12 -24.80
CA ASP A 279 -24.88 -9.13 -25.82
C ASP A 279 -23.83 -8.09 -25.36
N LYS A 280 -23.52 -8.04 -24.06
CA LYS A 280 -22.57 -7.12 -23.46
C LYS A 280 -21.23 -7.81 -23.19
N ALA A 281 -20.16 -7.21 -23.71
CA ALA A 281 -18.80 -7.71 -23.52
C ALA A 281 -18.42 -7.83 -22.03
N GLY A 282 -17.90 -8.99 -21.64
CA GLY A 282 -17.44 -9.28 -20.27
C GLY A 282 -18.57 -9.50 -19.25
N ILE A 283 -19.85 -9.46 -19.67
CA ILE A 283 -21.01 -9.75 -18.83
C ILE A 283 -21.59 -11.10 -19.24
N TYR A 284 -21.82 -11.95 -18.24
CA TYR A 284 -22.31 -13.31 -18.41
C TYR A 284 -23.50 -13.56 -17.50
N GLN A 285 -24.49 -14.29 -18.00
CA GLN A 285 -25.56 -14.83 -17.19
C GLN A 285 -25.06 -16.05 -16.43
N ALA A 286 -25.37 -16.09 -15.14
CA ALA A 286 -24.95 -17.13 -14.21
C ALA A 286 -26.08 -18.17 -14.03
N VAL A 287 -26.12 -19.19 -14.89
CA VAL A 287 -27.29 -20.08 -15.03
C VAL A 287 -27.36 -21.17 -13.93
N LYS A 288 -26.22 -21.52 -13.34
CA LYS A 288 -26.06 -22.46 -12.21
C LYS A 288 -24.81 -22.07 -11.43
N THR A 289 -24.85 -20.95 -10.71
CA THR A 289 -23.74 -20.55 -9.84
C THR A 289 -23.90 -21.16 -8.46
N SER A 290 -22.94 -21.98 -8.05
CA SER A 290 -22.66 -22.21 -6.64
C SER A 290 -21.50 -21.30 -6.24
N VAL A 291 -21.77 -20.00 -6.23
CA VAL A 291 -20.87 -19.01 -5.61
C VAL A 291 -21.12 -19.09 -4.10
N GLY A 292 -20.70 -20.18 -3.42
CA GLY A 292 -20.91 -20.37 -1.98
C GLY A 292 -22.32 -19.98 -1.48
N ASP A 293 -23.37 -20.64 -1.99
CA ASP A 293 -24.79 -20.36 -1.71
C ASP A 293 -25.37 -19.02 -2.24
N ILE A 294 -24.63 -18.26 -3.05
CA ILE A 294 -25.08 -16.98 -3.63
C ILE A 294 -25.69 -17.15 -5.04
N PRO A 295 -27.01 -16.99 -5.24
CA PRO A 295 -27.64 -17.09 -6.56
C PRO A 295 -27.51 -15.75 -7.33
N ALA A 296 -26.51 -15.64 -8.21
CA ALA A 296 -26.33 -14.46 -9.05
C ALA A 296 -27.10 -14.56 -10.38
N GLU A 297 -27.76 -13.48 -10.80
CA GLU A 297 -28.41 -13.40 -12.12
C GLU A 297 -27.36 -13.23 -13.23
N ASN A 298 -26.50 -12.22 -13.09
CA ASN A 298 -25.42 -11.92 -14.03
C ASN A 298 -24.14 -11.53 -13.29
N ILE A 299 -22.98 -11.82 -13.88
CA ILE A 299 -21.68 -11.34 -13.39
C ILE A 299 -20.92 -10.62 -14.50
N LYS A 300 -20.18 -9.58 -14.11
CA LYS A 300 -19.19 -8.92 -14.95
C LYS A 300 -17.80 -9.34 -14.47
N LEU A 301 -17.02 -9.89 -15.39
CA LEU A 301 -15.62 -10.23 -15.15
C LEU A 301 -14.74 -9.02 -15.49
N VAL A 302 -14.05 -8.47 -14.49
CA VAL A 302 -13.18 -7.31 -14.65
C VAL A 302 -11.73 -7.78 -14.57
N ALA A 303 -10.99 -7.68 -15.68
CA ALA A 303 -9.62 -8.18 -15.74
C ALA A 303 -8.69 -7.42 -14.79
N VAL A 304 -7.82 -8.18 -14.11
CA VAL A 304 -6.85 -7.67 -13.14
C VAL A 304 -5.45 -7.61 -13.76
N SER A 305 -4.69 -6.57 -13.40
CA SER A 305 -3.30 -6.37 -13.82
C SER A 305 -2.29 -6.25 -12.68
N ALA A 306 -2.73 -6.12 -11.42
CA ALA A 306 -1.85 -5.97 -10.26
C ALA A 306 -2.45 -6.64 -9.00
N ASN A 307 -1.59 -7.07 -8.09
CA ASN A 307 -1.95 -7.51 -6.75
C ASN A 307 -1.14 -6.71 -5.71
N GLU A 308 -1.82 -6.16 -4.70
CA GLU A 308 -1.24 -5.28 -3.66
C GLU A 308 -1.85 -5.60 -2.29
N GLY A 309 -1.79 -6.87 -1.86
CA GLY A 309 -2.45 -7.34 -0.63
C GLY A 309 -1.61 -7.28 0.64
N PHE A 310 -0.30 -7.12 0.52
CA PHE A 310 0.65 -7.25 1.63
C PHE A 310 1.73 -6.18 1.55
N LEU A 311 2.31 -5.82 2.69
CA LEU A 311 3.41 -4.86 2.75
C LEU A 311 4.59 -5.33 1.89
N THR A 312 5.10 -4.42 1.07
CA THR A 312 6.35 -4.60 0.33
C THR A 312 7.18 -3.34 0.51
N LEU A 313 8.36 -3.49 1.10
CA LEU A 313 9.29 -2.39 1.37
C LEU A 313 10.35 -2.27 0.28
N SER A 314 10.62 -1.04 -0.12
CA SER A 314 11.77 -0.69 -0.96
C SER A 314 13.09 -0.80 -0.19
N ASP A 315 14.21 -0.91 -0.91
CA ASP A 315 15.55 -0.96 -0.28
C ASP A 315 15.85 0.31 0.53
N ALA A 316 15.29 1.46 0.16
CA ALA A 316 15.39 2.70 0.91
C ALA A 316 14.60 2.67 2.22
N GLN A 317 13.42 2.04 2.25
CA GLN A 317 12.61 1.88 3.46
C GLN A 317 13.22 0.86 4.42
N LEU A 318 13.86 -0.20 3.90
CA LEU A 318 14.55 -1.21 4.73
C LEU A 318 15.75 -0.64 5.51
N LYS A 319 16.31 0.49 5.06
CA LYS A 319 17.39 1.21 5.75
C LYS A 319 16.88 2.20 6.79
N GLN A 320 15.57 2.47 6.81
CA GLN A 320 14.94 3.39 7.75
C GLN A 320 14.42 2.65 8.95
N LYS A 321 14.47 3.30 10.12
CA LYS A 321 13.68 2.86 11.27
C LYS A 321 12.22 3.27 11.06
N ALA A 322 11.31 2.52 11.66
CA ALA A 322 9.89 2.81 11.68
C ALA A 322 9.31 2.54 13.07
N GLN A 323 8.15 3.13 13.34
CA GLN A 323 7.32 2.79 14.47
C GLN A 323 6.03 2.11 14.01
N LEU A 324 5.49 1.24 14.85
CA LEU A 324 4.16 0.66 14.63
C LEU A 324 3.12 1.50 15.37
N VAL A 325 2.19 2.07 14.61
CA VAL A 325 1.12 2.92 15.13
C VAL A 325 -0.19 2.15 15.09
N PHE A 326 -0.72 1.81 16.27
CA PHE A 326 -1.98 1.11 16.43
C PHE A 326 -3.12 2.13 16.52
N ASN A 327 -4.05 2.10 15.56
CA ASN A 327 -5.10 3.12 15.43
C ASN A 327 -6.42 2.62 16.04
N GLY A 328 -6.98 3.41 16.96
CA GLY A 328 -8.32 3.19 17.51
C GLY A 328 -9.42 3.82 16.64
N GLU A 329 -10.64 3.29 16.73
CA GLU A 329 -11.80 3.90 16.04
C GLU A 329 -12.24 5.19 16.72
N SER A 330 -12.97 6.06 16.00
CA SER A 330 -13.31 7.43 16.44
C SER A 330 -14.06 7.57 17.78
N SER A 331 -14.50 6.47 18.40
CA SER A 331 -15.16 6.45 19.70
C SER A 331 -14.21 6.30 20.90
N VAL A 332 -12.91 6.09 20.69
CA VAL A 332 -11.94 5.90 21.78
C VAL A 332 -11.36 7.23 22.28
N ALA A 333 -10.93 7.27 23.54
CA ALA A 333 -10.31 8.47 24.13
C ALA A 333 -8.86 8.74 23.66
N VAL A 334 -8.19 7.71 23.12
CA VAL A 334 -6.80 7.78 22.64
C VAL A 334 -6.76 7.26 21.20
N GLU A 335 -6.60 8.13 20.22
CA GLU A 335 -6.70 7.72 18.80
C GLU A 335 -5.56 6.80 18.35
N LYS A 336 -4.38 6.93 18.96
CA LYS A 336 -3.15 6.23 18.56
C LYS A 336 -2.38 5.70 19.75
N VAL A 337 -1.90 4.48 19.62
CA VAL A 337 -1.07 3.82 20.61
C VAL A 337 0.17 3.24 19.92
N TYR A 338 1.27 3.19 20.65
CA TYR A 338 2.60 2.79 20.20
C TYR A 338 3.14 1.68 21.09
N MET A 339 4.15 0.97 20.61
CA MET A 339 4.84 -0.05 21.40
C MET A 339 6.05 0.55 22.10
N SER A 340 6.17 0.41 23.42
CA SER A 340 7.35 0.80 24.22
C SER A 340 7.94 -0.41 24.92
N CYS A 341 9.25 -0.49 25.06
CA CYS A 341 9.87 -1.50 25.92
C CYS A 341 9.93 -0.99 27.36
N ASN A 342 9.77 -1.89 28.33
CA ASN A 342 9.98 -1.57 29.74
C ASN A 342 11.49 -1.41 30.06
N ALA A 343 11.79 -0.89 31.25
CA ALA A 343 13.15 -0.45 31.59
C ALA A 343 14.22 -1.56 31.64
N ASP A 344 13.81 -2.83 31.75
CA ASP A 344 14.69 -4.00 31.79
C ASP A 344 14.66 -4.82 30.49
N ASP A 345 14.05 -4.28 29.42
CA ASP A 345 13.85 -4.92 28.11
C ASP A 345 13.09 -6.25 28.14
N SER A 346 12.42 -6.58 29.25
CA SER A 346 11.77 -7.88 29.44
C SER A 346 10.41 -7.99 28.75
N LYS A 347 9.74 -6.87 28.46
CA LYS A 347 8.38 -6.84 27.89
C LYS A 347 8.07 -5.54 27.15
N PHE A 348 7.27 -5.67 26.10
CA PHE A 348 6.64 -4.55 25.41
C PHE A 348 5.28 -4.20 25.99
N GLU A 349 5.02 -2.90 26.14
CA GLU A 349 3.79 -2.33 26.65
C GLU A 349 3.26 -1.24 25.71
N PRO A 350 1.94 -1.11 25.55
CA PRO A 350 1.34 -0.04 24.79
C PRO A 350 1.44 1.31 25.51
N VAL A 351 1.81 2.36 24.78
CA VAL A 351 1.88 3.74 25.28
C VAL A 351 1.20 4.72 24.32
N SER A 352 0.59 5.78 24.83
CA SER A 352 -0.02 6.84 24.00
C SER A 352 0.98 7.93 23.58
N ASP A 353 2.14 7.98 24.23
CA ASP A 353 3.20 8.95 23.95
C ASP A 353 4.09 8.46 22.81
N ALA A 354 3.96 9.11 21.65
CA ALA A 354 4.75 8.80 20.46
C ALA A 354 6.26 8.90 20.70
N ALA A 355 6.71 9.78 21.60
CA ALA A 355 8.14 9.95 21.90
C ALA A 355 8.74 8.73 22.64
N LYS A 356 7.88 7.86 23.20
CA LYS A 356 8.26 6.60 23.84
C LYS A 356 8.11 5.40 22.90
N SER A 357 7.68 5.60 21.66
CA SER A 357 7.58 4.52 20.70
C SER A 357 8.95 3.91 20.45
N TYR A 358 8.98 2.59 20.40
CA TYR A 358 10.13 1.82 20.00
C TYR A 358 10.35 1.99 18.49
N ALA A 359 11.62 2.16 18.11
CA ALA A 359 12.05 2.40 16.75
C ALA A 359 12.66 1.12 16.16
N TRP A 360 11.99 0.52 15.18
CA TRP A 360 12.34 -0.76 14.58
C TRP A 360 12.99 -0.61 13.23
N SER A 361 14.05 -1.37 12.97
CA SER A 361 14.44 -1.70 11.60
C SER A 361 13.60 -2.90 11.14
N LEU A 362 13.02 -2.81 9.95
CA LEU A 362 12.30 -3.93 9.33
C LEU A 362 13.26 -4.68 8.42
N GLU A 363 13.55 -5.93 8.74
CA GLU A 363 14.38 -6.79 7.90
C GLU A 363 13.56 -7.89 7.25
N LYS A 364 13.89 -8.26 6.01
CA LYS A 364 13.19 -9.34 5.31
C LYS A 364 13.46 -10.68 6.01
N ALA A 365 12.39 -11.35 6.40
CA ALA A 365 12.39 -12.76 6.77
C ALA A 365 12.13 -13.63 5.53
N GLU A 366 11.79 -14.89 5.72
CA GLU A 366 11.40 -15.78 4.63
C GLU A 366 10.08 -15.32 3.98
N ALA A 367 9.94 -15.56 2.67
CA ALA A 367 8.73 -15.27 1.92
C ALA A 367 8.01 -16.57 1.54
N VAL A 368 6.69 -16.58 1.61
CA VAL A 368 5.85 -17.74 1.26
C VAL A 368 5.10 -17.50 -0.04
N LYS A 369 4.74 -18.58 -0.74
CA LYS A 369 4.11 -18.50 -2.07
C LYS A 369 2.98 -19.52 -2.24
N ASN A 370 1.89 -19.10 -2.87
CA ASN A 370 0.65 -19.91 -2.98
C ASN A 370 0.66 -20.97 -4.09
N ASN A 371 1.63 -20.94 -5.01
CA ASN A 371 1.87 -21.90 -6.08
C ASN A 371 0.60 -22.49 -6.74
N VAL A 372 -0.12 -21.67 -7.50
CA VAL A 372 -1.43 -22.01 -8.08
C VAL A 372 -1.30 -22.66 -9.46
N GLU A 373 -2.02 -23.77 -9.66
CA GLU A 373 -2.26 -24.34 -10.99
C GLU A 373 -3.46 -23.66 -11.64
N TYR A 374 -3.26 -23.09 -12.83
CA TYR A 374 -4.29 -22.39 -13.60
C TYR A 374 -4.34 -22.87 -15.05
N ILE A 375 -5.43 -22.53 -15.74
CA ILE A 375 -5.58 -22.78 -17.16
C ILE A 375 -5.39 -21.51 -17.99
N TYR A 376 -4.84 -21.68 -19.20
CA TYR A 376 -4.58 -20.60 -20.15
C TYR A 376 -4.71 -21.10 -21.59
N LEU A 377 -4.69 -20.20 -22.57
CA LEU A 377 -4.68 -20.55 -23.98
C LEU A 377 -3.26 -20.69 -24.50
N LYS A 378 -3.00 -21.83 -25.12
CA LYS A 378 -1.79 -22.09 -25.90
C LYS A 378 -2.22 -22.68 -27.24
N ASP A 379 -1.89 -22.01 -28.33
CA ASP A 379 -2.25 -22.45 -29.69
C ASP A 379 -3.75 -22.73 -29.86
N ASP A 380 -4.61 -21.86 -29.30
CA ASP A 380 -6.08 -21.98 -29.23
C ASP A 380 -6.62 -23.18 -28.42
N GLU A 381 -5.75 -23.94 -27.76
CA GLU A 381 -6.11 -25.03 -26.84
C GLU A 381 -5.94 -24.63 -25.37
N VAL A 382 -6.69 -25.31 -24.49
CA VAL A 382 -6.58 -25.12 -23.04
C VAL A 382 -5.38 -25.89 -22.51
N ALA A 383 -4.41 -25.17 -21.96
CA ALA A 383 -3.24 -25.72 -21.29
C ALA A 383 -3.26 -25.41 -19.79
N LYS A 384 -2.46 -26.14 -19.01
CA LYS A 384 -2.28 -25.93 -17.57
C LYS A 384 -0.87 -25.49 -17.25
N LYS A 385 -0.72 -24.62 -16.24
CA LYS A 385 0.57 -24.19 -15.72
C LYS A 385 0.46 -23.96 -14.22
N LYS A 386 1.50 -24.38 -13.49
CA LYS A 386 1.68 -24.04 -12.08
C LYS A 386 2.61 -22.83 -11.98
N ALA A 387 2.23 -21.82 -11.21
CA ALA A 387 3.05 -20.64 -10.98
C ALA A 387 2.75 -20.00 -9.63
N ASP A 388 3.74 -19.29 -9.09
CA ASP A 388 3.56 -18.44 -7.92
C ASP A 388 2.73 -17.22 -8.33
N MET A 389 1.48 -17.13 -7.84
CA MET A 389 0.59 -16.00 -8.15
C MET A 389 0.59 -14.93 -7.08
N LEU A 390 0.92 -15.30 -5.85
CA LEU A 390 1.08 -14.42 -4.71
C LEU A 390 2.35 -14.81 -3.96
N THR A 391 3.15 -13.80 -3.61
CA THR A 391 4.29 -13.92 -2.70
C THR A 391 4.02 -13.03 -1.51
N ILE A 392 4.09 -13.58 -0.30
CA ILE A 392 3.91 -12.84 0.94
C ILE A 392 5.27 -12.75 1.62
N GLN A 393 5.77 -11.53 1.78
CA GLN A 393 7.03 -11.26 2.47
C GLN A 393 6.76 -11.07 3.96
N ALA A 394 7.39 -11.87 4.81
CA ALA A 394 7.44 -11.62 6.25
C ALA A 394 8.63 -10.73 6.62
N TYR A 395 8.56 -10.10 7.78
CA TYR A 395 9.60 -9.22 8.29
C TYR A 395 9.94 -9.53 9.75
N TYR A 396 11.22 -9.41 10.11
CA TYR A 396 11.65 -9.28 11.49
C TYR A 396 11.63 -7.82 11.89
N LEU A 397 11.21 -7.54 13.13
CA LEU A 397 11.46 -6.25 13.77
C LEU A 397 12.74 -6.36 14.59
N VAL A 398 13.75 -5.58 14.24
CA VAL A 398 15.08 -5.65 14.87
C VAL A 398 15.56 -4.28 15.34
N ASP A 399 16.43 -4.31 16.35
CA ASP A 399 17.20 -3.17 16.82
C ASP A 399 18.61 -3.65 17.18
N ASP A 400 19.53 -3.43 16.25
CA ASP A 400 20.91 -3.94 16.32
C ASP A 400 20.95 -5.46 16.57
N LYS A 401 21.49 -5.89 17.72
CA LYS A 401 21.63 -7.31 18.10
C LYS A 401 20.39 -7.93 18.74
N LYS A 402 19.33 -7.13 18.91
CA LYS A 402 18.06 -7.55 19.51
C LYS A 402 16.91 -7.49 18.51
N GLY A 403 15.82 -8.18 18.82
CA GLY A 403 14.61 -8.15 18.01
C GLY A 403 13.37 -8.62 18.75
N LEU A 404 12.23 -8.48 18.09
CA LEU A 404 10.94 -8.86 18.65
C LEU A 404 10.79 -10.39 18.66
N ASN A 405 10.42 -10.94 19.82
CA ASN A 405 9.97 -12.31 19.98
C ASN A 405 8.61 -12.30 20.70
N HIS A 406 7.67 -13.03 20.13
CA HIS A 406 6.39 -13.34 20.71
C HIS A 406 6.41 -14.78 21.24
N GLU A 407 6.24 -14.93 22.55
CA GLU A 407 6.20 -16.23 23.21
C GLU A 407 4.98 -16.28 24.13
N GLY A 408 4.05 -17.19 23.82
CA GLY A 408 2.80 -17.30 24.56
C GLY A 408 1.88 -16.11 24.28
N SER A 409 1.70 -15.23 25.26
CA SER A 409 0.91 -14.00 25.13
C SER A 409 1.75 -12.72 25.27
N ASP A 410 3.06 -12.86 25.49
CA ASP A 410 3.96 -11.75 25.77
C ASP A 410 4.85 -11.46 24.57
N TYR A 411 5.06 -10.15 24.34
CA TYR A 411 6.00 -9.62 23.37
C TYR A 411 7.21 -9.10 24.11
N LYS A 412 8.40 -9.56 23.75
CA LYS A 412 9.65 -9.21 24.44
C LYS A 412 10.78 -8.93 23.46
N LEU A 413 11.81 -8.26 23.95
CA LEU A 413 13.02 -7.97 23.21
C LEU A 413 14.07 -9.05 23.55
N VAL A 414 14.57 -9.76 22.54
CA VAL A 414 15.54 -10.84 22.74
C VAL A 414 16.77 -10.66 21.85
N ASP A 415 17.92 -11.13 22.32
CA ASP A 415 19.12 -11.23 21.50
C ASP A 415 18.95 -12.31 20.43
N HIS A 416 19.27 -11.98 19.17
CA HIS A 416 19.20 -12.95 18.07
C HIS A 416 20.57 -13.48 17.63
N ASN A 417 21.65 -12.82 18.03
CA ASN A 417 23.02 -13.11 17.60
C ASN A 417 23.10 -13.24 16.06
N ASP A 418 23.60 -14.37 15.54
CA ASP A 418 23.65 -14.63 14.09
C ASP A 418 22.45 -15.47 13.58
N LYS A 419 21.44 -15.72 14.43
CA LYS A 419 20.34 -16.66 14.14
C LYS A 419 18.96 -16.04 14.41
N LYS A 420 18.55 -15.10 13.55
CA LYS A 420 17.24 -14.43 13.62
C LYS A 420 16.07 -15.40 13.54
N ALA A 421 16.13 -16.35 12.62
CA ALA A 421 15.07 -17.33 12.36
C ALA A 421 14.70 -18.20 13.56
N ASP A 422 15.67 -18.46 14.45
CA ASP A 422 15.52 -19.32 15.63
C ASP A 422 14.97 -18.57 16.85
N ASN A 423 15.13 -17.23 16.87
CA ASN A 423 14.92 -16.42 18.07
C ASN A 423 13.85 -15.34 17.92
N LEU A 424 13.54 -14.91 16.69
CA LEU A 424 12.64 -13.79 16.42
C LEU A 424 11.36 -14.26 15.73
N SER A 425 10.24 -13.61 16.09
CA SER A 425 8.97 -13.86 15.42
C SER A 425 8.92 -13.18 14.06
N ARG A 426 8.17 -13.76 13.14
CA ARG A 426 7.99 -13.26 11.77
C ARG A 426 6.67 -12.51 11.68
N LEU A 427 6.70 -11.30 11.15
CA LEU A 427 5.52 -10.46 11.04
C LEU A 427 5.09 -10.33 9.58
N VAL A 428 3.84 -10.66 9.31
CA VAL A 428 3.19 -10.46 8.01
C VAL A 428 2.20 -9.32 8.12
N PHE A 429 2.32 -8.35 7.23
CA PHE A 429 1.49 -7.15 7.23
C PHE A 429 0.47 -7.26 6.09
N LYS A 430 -0.75 -7.70 6.41
CA LYS A 430 -1.86 -7.79 5.45
C LYS A 430 -2.53 -6.43 5.31
N LYS A 431 -2.62 -5.90 4.09
CA LYS A 431 -3.19 -4.58 3.81
C LYS A 431 -4.71 -4.59 3.95
N ASN A 432 -5.24 -3.58 4.62
CA ASN A 432 -6.66 -3.30 4.77
C ASN A 432 -7.15 -2.32 3.70
N VAL A 433 -8.48 -2.25 3.53
CA VAL A 433 -9.13 -1.36 2.54
C VAL A 433 -8.80 0.13 2.78
N ASP A 434 -8.60 0.52 4.03
CA ASP A 434 -8.22 1.88 4.43
C ASP A 434 -6.71 2.18 4.31
N GLY A 435 -5.91 1.21 3.82
CA GLY A 435 -4.48 1.34 3.65
C GLY A 435 -3.64 1.02 4.89
N THR A 436 -4.28 0.76 6.04
CA THR A 436 -3.59 0.23 7.24
C THR A 436 -3.25 -1.25 7.06
N TYR A 437 -2.61 -1.85 8.06
CA TYR A 437 -2.21 -3.26 8.07
C TYR A 437 -2.76 -4.01 9.27
N SER A 438 -3.25 -5.22 9.01
CA SER A 438 -3.42 -6.27 10.01
C SER A 438 -2.09 -7.02 10.14
N VAL A 439 -1.52 -7.05 11.34
CA VAL A 439 -0.19 -7.62 11.60
C VAL A 439 -0.34 -9.03 12.16
N ILE A 440 0.01 -10.03 11.36
CA ILE A 440 -0.02 -11.45 11.74
C ILE A 440 1.36 -11.82 12.27
N CYS A 441 1.42 -12.33 13.50
CA CYS A 441 2.66 -12.82 14.12
C CYS A 441 2.77 -14.34 13.91
N LEU A 442 3.93 -14.80 13.45
CA LEU A 442 4.23 -16.22 13.25
C LEU A 442 5.41 -16.58 14.14
N ASP A 443 5.15 -17.46 15.10
CA ASP A 443 6.13 -17.88 16.10
C ASP A 443 6.90 -19.12 15.67
N GLU A 444 6.29 -19.96 14.83
CA GLU A 444 6.95 -21.11 14.25
C GLU A 444 7.84 -20.70 13.08
N ALA A 445 9.03 -21.33 13.01
CA ALA A 445 9.90 -21.16 11.86
C ALA A 445 9.24 -21.75 10.61
N LEU A 446 9.30 -21.00 9.52
CA LEU A 446 8.86 -21.47 8.22
C LEU A 446 9.85 -22.51 7.70
N ASP A 447 9.35 -23.66 7.27
CA ASP A 447 10.20 -24.75 6.78
C ASP A 447 10.77 -24.40 5.39
N ALA A 448 12.08 -24.18 5.31
CA ALA A 448 12.72 -23.84 4.05
C ALA A 448 12.62 -24.96 3.00
N ASP A 449 12.54 -26.22 3.42
CA ASP A 449 12.41 -27.39 2.56
C ASP A 449 10.96 -27.59 2.09
N GLU A 450 9.97 -27.05 2.82
CA GLU A 450 8.53 -27.10 2.50
C GLU A 450 7.92 -25.71 2.21
N ALA A 451 8.65 -24.87 1.47
CA ALA A 451 8.28 -23.47 1.20
C ALA A 451 6.87 -23.25 0.60
N ALA A 452 6.32 -24.25 -0.11
CA ALA A 452 4.95 -24.18 -0.65
C ALA A 452 3.87 -24.41 0.42
N ASP A 453 4.16 -25.24 1.41
CA ASP A 453 3.24 -25.59 2.49
C ASP A 453 3.23 -24.49 3.58
N ASN A 454 4.34 -23.76 3.75
CA ASN A 454 4.39 -22.57 4.60
C ASN A 454 3.34 -21.49 4.27
N TYR A 455 2.80 -21.49 3.05
CA TYR A 455 1.76 -20.53 2.68
C TYR A 455 0.51 -20.67 3.54
N ILE A 456 0.11 -21.89 3.90
CA ILE A 456 -1.08 -22.13 4.72
C ILE A 456 -0.88 -21.76 6.19
N GLU A 457 0.38 -21.67 6.65
CA GLU A 457 0.66 -21.15 8.00
C GLU A 457 0.43 -19.65 8.12
N VAL A 458 0.62 -18.91 7.02
CA VAL A 458 0.34 -17.48 6.94
C VAL A 458 -1.13 -17.23 6.62
N VAL A 459 -1.69 -17.98 5.68
CA VAL A 459 -3.06 -17.83 5.20
C VAL A 459 -3.91 -19.01 5.65
N LYS A 460 -4.41 -18.91 6.88
CA LYS A 460 -5.39 -19.83 7.48
C LYS A 460 -6.63 -19.09 7.98
N ALA A 461 -7.75 -19.79 8.02
CA ALA A 461 -9.05 -19.19 8.32
C ALA A 461 -9.12 -18.56 9.72
N ASP A 462 -8.43 -19.16 10.69
CA ASP A 462 -8.29 -18.74 12.08
C ASP A 462 -7.06 -17.87 12.35
N ALA A 463 -6.40 -17.36 11.29
CA ALA A 463 -5.28 -16.44 11.45
C ALA A 463 -5.67 -15.25 12.34
N LYS A 464 -4.77 -14.89 13.26
CA LYS A 464 -4.96 -13.78 14.18
C LYS A 464 -4.05 -12.61 13.82
N MET A 465 -4.52 -11.42 14.11
CA MET A 465 -3.76 -10.19 14.03
C MET A 465 -3.53 -9.60 15.41
N LEU A 466 -2.37 -8.98 15.57
CA LEU A 466 -1.98 -8.22 16.75
C LEU A 466 -2.90 -7.01 16.94
N LYS A 467 -3.32 -6.78 18.18
CA LYS A 467 -4.04 -5.59 18.62
C LYS A 467 -3.52 -5.10 19.97
N VAL A 468 -3.96 -3.92 20.36
CA VAL A 468 -3.79 -3.40 21.72
C VAL A 468 -5.11 -3.50 22.48
N ASP A 469 -5.09 -4.16 23.65
CA ASP A 469 -6.14 -3.99 24.65
C ASP A 469 -5.81 -2.75 25.49
N VAL A 470 -6.71 -1.77 25.52
CA VAL A 470 -6.53 -0.53 26.29
C VAL A 470 -7.19 -0.58 27.67
N ASN A 471 -8.09 -1.55 27.92
CA ASN A 471 -8.67 -1.76 29.25
C ASN A 471 -7.66 -2.41 30.18
N THR A 472 -6.88 -3.34 29.61
CA THR A 472 -5.67 -3.88 30.22
C THR A 472 -4.54 -3.55 29.27
N PRO A 473 -3.77 -2.46 29.47
CA PRO A 473 -2.73 -1.98 28.55
C PRO A 473 -1.70 -3.06 28.19
N SER A 474 -2.03 -3.90 27.22
CA SER A 474 -1.26 -5.05 26.80
C SER A 474 -1.53 -5.36 25.34
N PHE A 475 -0.60 -6.07 24.72
CA PHE A 475 -0.83 -6.68 23.42
C PHE A 475 -1.75 -7.89 23.55
N ALA A 476 -2.57 -8.09 22.53
CA ALA A 476 -3.48 -9.21 22.42
C ALA A 476 -3.65 -9.57 20.95
N GLU A 477 -4.42 -10.61 20.68
CA GLU A 477 -4.71 -11.07 19.33
C GLU A 477 -6.22 -11.09 19.09
N VAL A 478 -6.60 -11.02 17.82
CA VAL A 478 -8.00 -11.10 17.36
C VAL A 478 -8.03 -11.66 15.94
N PRO A 479 -9.07 -12.38 15.50
CA PRO A 479 -9.14 -12.89 14.13
C PRO A 479 -8.96 -11.79 13.08
N VAL A 480 -8.25 -12.10 12.01
CA VAL A 480 -8.02 -11.18 10.88
C VAL A 480 -9.34 -10.66 10.27
N GLY A 481 -10.40 -11.47 10.28
CA GLY A 481 -11.71 -11.10 9.74
C GLY A 481 -12.60 -10.27 10.68
N SER A 482 -12.17 -9.98 11.91
CA SER A 482 -13.03 -9.30 12.89
C SER A 482 -13.40 -7.89 12.46
N GLU A 483 -14.72 -7.59 12.46
CA GLU A 483 -15.25 -6.27 12.10
C GLU A 483 -15.08 -5.22 13.21
N LYS A 484 -14.87 -5.66 14.45
CA LYS A 484 -14.64 -4.80 15.63
C LYS A 484 -13.30 -5.16 16.26
N ALA A 485 -12.26 -4.46 15.82
CA ALA A 485 -10.90 -4.70 16.25
C ALA A 485 -10.17 -3.36 16.46
N ASP A 486 -10.65 -2.60 17.44
CA ASP A 486 -9.98 -1.37 17.89
C ASP A 486 -8.49 -1.64 18.12
N TYR A 487 -7.64 -0.73 17.63
CA TYR A 487 -6.19 -0.82 17.74
C TYR A 487 -5.56 -2.07 17.11
N ALA A 488 -6.24 -2.76 16.18
CA ALA A 488 -5.65 -3.81 15.35
C ALA A 488 -5.19 -3.29 13.98
N LYS A 489 -5.58 -2.05 13.62
CA LYS A 489 -5.21 -1.40 12.36
C LYS A 489 -3.90 -0.65 12.53
N VAL A 490 -2.84 -1.20 11.97
CA VAL A 490 -1.47 -0.72 12.16
C VAL A 490 -1.01 0.11 10.97
N VAL A 491 -0.41 1.27 11.24
CA VAL A 491 0.38 2.01 10.27
C VAL A 491 1.86 1.74 10.57
N VAL A 492 2.63 1.40 9.54
CA VAL A 492 4.09 1.36 9.62
C VAL A 492 4.60 2.75 9.27
N ASP A 493 4.90 3.54 10.30
CA ASP A 493 5.30 4.93 10.17
C ASP A 493 6.82 5.04 10.16
N PHE A 494 7.39 5.16 8.95
CA PHE A 494 8.82 5.34 8.77
C PHE A 494 9.24 6.73 9.27
N PHE A 495 10.28 6.78 10.11
CA PHE A 495 10.81 8.06 10.56
C PHE A 495 11.26 8.86 9.35
N GLN A 496 10.60 9.99 9.11
CA GLN A 496 10.80 10.79 7.92
C GLN A 496 12.26 11.27 7.84
N MET A 497 13.02 10.68 6.92
CA MET A 497 14.25 11.25 6.41
C MET A 497 13.84 12.09 5.21
N GLY A 498 13.80 13.42 5.39
CA GLY A 498 13.47 14.34 4.30
C GLY A 498 14.49 14.24 3.16
N ALA A 499 14.24 14.91 2.03
CA ALA A 499 15.20 14.98 0.93
C ALA A 499 16.58 15.42 1.45
N SER A 500 17.64 14.67 1.11
CA SER A 500 18.98 15.01 1.56
C SER A 500 19.46 16.33 0.97
N LEU A 501 20.41 16.98 1.64
CA LEU A 501 21.27 17.96 1.01
C LEU A 501 22.04 17.29 -0.15
N ASP A 502 22.26 17.99 -1.25
CA ASP A 502 22.98 17.42 -2.38
C ASP A 502 24.38 16.96 -1.97
N ALA A 503 24.79 15.79 -2.46
CA ALA A 503 26.06 15.10 -2.15
C ALA A 503 27.31 15.77 -2.75
N VAL A 504 27.38 17.10 -2.71
CA VAL A 504 28.47 17.92 -3.27
C VAL A 504 29.27 18.52 -2.11
N PRO A 505 30.58 18.21 -2.01
CA PRO A 505 31.46 18.84 -1.02
C PRO A 505 31.42 20.36 -1.10
N ARG A 506 31.28 21.03 0.03
CA ARG A 506 31.14 22.49 0.08
C ARG A 506 31.61 23.08 1.40
N HIS A 507 31.86 24.39 1.35
CA HIS A 507 31.99 25.25 2.53
C HIS A 507 30.66 25.96 2.77
N ALA A 508 30.14 25.88 3.99
CA ALA A 508 28.85 26.46 4.31
C ALA A 508 28.82 27.01 5.74
N THR A 509 28.07 28.09 5.93
CA THR A 509 27.58 28.46 7.25
C THR A 509 26.36 27.60 7.59
N LEU A 510 26.17 27.34 8.88
CA LEU A 510 25.01 26.64 9.40
C LEU A 510 24.31 27.59 10.37
N ASP A 511 23.21 28.19 9.91
CA ASP A 511 22.52 29.28 10.61
C ASP A 511 21.11 28.87 11.00
N SER A 512 20.66 29.23 12.20
CA SER A 512 19.31 28.97 12.71
C SER A 512 18.63 30.26 13.17
N GLU A 513 17.33 30.21 13.44
CA GLU A 513 16.61 31.35 14.02
C GLU A 513 17.14 31.76 15.39
N GLU A 514 17.78 30.83 16.13
CA GLU A 514 18.38 31.11 17.43
C GLU A 514 19.79 31.75 17.33
N GLY A 515 20.40 31.72 16.14
CA GLY A 515 21.75 32.20 15.87
C GLY A 515 22.57 31.20 15.05
N SER A 516 23.86 31.51 14.86
CA SER A 516 24.74 30.68 14.02
C SER A 516 25.39 29.56 14.82
N ILE A 517 25.59 28.39 14.19
CA ILE A 517 26.36 27.31 14.81
C ILE A 517 27.83 27.75 14.92
N SER A 518 28.37 27.61 16.12
CA SER A 518 29.76 27.88 16.45
C SER A 518 30.29 26.84 17.46
N LEU A 519 31.49 27.05 17.97
CA LEU A 519 32.19 26.13 18.86
C LEU A 519 32.94 26.89 19.94
N LYS A 520 33.01 26.32 21.15
CA LYS A 520 33.71 26.90 22.30
C LYS A 520 34.28 25.81 23.18
N GLU A 521 35.51 26.00 23.66
CA GLU A 521 36.09 25.10 24.65
C GLU A 521 35.40 25.33 26.01
N ASN A 522 34.87 24.28 26.61
CA ASN A 522 34.26 24.35 27.91
C ASN A 522 35.30 24.18 29.03
N LYS A 523 34.88 24.35 30.29
CA LYS A 523 35.74 24.24 31.48
C LYS A 523 36.47 22.90 31.63
N ASN A 524 36.04 21.85 30.92
CA ASN A 524 36.63 20.51 30.95
C ASN A 524 37.58 20.26 29.76
N GLY A 525 37.88 21.29 28.95
CA GLY A 525 38.73 21.16 27.77
C GLY A 525 38.04 20.46 26.59
N ILE A 526 36.70 20.35 26.61
CA ILE A 526 35.93 19.78 25.50
C ILE A 526 35.45 20.93 24.61
N LEU A 527 35.76 20.84 23.32
CA LEU A 527 35.25 21.77 22.32
C LEU A 527 33.80 21.42 22.01
N GLU A 528 32.86 22.15 22.60
CA GLU A 528 31.42 21.92 22.46
C GLU A 528 30.80 22.83 21.38
N GLY A 529 29.75 22.33 20.73
CA GLY A 529 28.95 23.13 19.81
C GLY A 529 28.05 24.10 20.58
N ILE A 530 27.98 25.34 20.09
CA ILE A 530 27.17 26.41 20.70
C ILE A 530 26.42 27.20 19.63
N ILE A 531 25.44 27.98 20.08
CA ILE A 531 24.87 29.08 19.30
C ILE A 531 25.73 30.32 19.54
N GLY A 532 26.36 30.82 18.49
CA GLY A 532 27.24 32.00 18.50
C GLY A 532 26.62 33.22 17.83
N ALA A 533 27.14 34.40 18.15
CA ALA A 533 26.74 35.67 17.52
C ALA A 533 27.28 35.82 16.08
N GLU A 534 28.41 35.17 15.78
CA GLU A 534 29.01 35.11 14.44
C GLU A 534 29.10 33.66 13.97
N GLY A 535 28.71 33.43 12.72
CA GLY A 535 28.70 32.10 12.12
C GLY A 535 30.07 31.65 11.65
N LEU A 536 30.41 30.39 11.95
CA LEU A 536 31.59 29.75 11.40
C LEU A 536 31.26 29.12 10.04
N THR A 537 32.26 29.11 9.16
CA THR A 537 32.19 28.33 7.92
C THR A 537 32.75 26.93 8.16
N PHE A 538 31.91 25.91 7.91
CA PHE A 538 32.25 24.50 8.05
C PHE A 538 32.51 23.86 6.69
N TRP A 539 33.38 22.85 6.68
CA TRP A 539 33.47 21.86 5.61
C TRP A 539 32.32 20.87 5.77
N LEU A 540 31.54 20.68 4.71
CA LEU A 540 30.56 19.61 4.57
C LEU A 540 31.08 18.62 3.52
N ASP A 541 31.83 17.61 3.95
CA ASP A 541 32.37 16.59 3.05
C ASP A 541 31.38 15.43 2.92
N THR A 542 31.05 15.04 1.70
CA THR A 542 30.22 13.85 1.44
C THR A 542 30.97 12.59 1.88
N ALA A 543 30.44 11.90 2.89
CA ALA A 543 30.98 10.66 3.44
C ALA A 543 30.48 9.41 2.70
N ASP A 544 29.31 9.46 2.05
CA ASP A 544 28.83 8.39 1.17
C ASP A 544 28.10 8.98 -0.03
N SER A 545 28.84 9.20 -1.12
CA SER A 545 28.30 9.81 -2.34
C SER A 545 27.48 8.85 -3.21
N LYS A 546 27.49 7.55 -2.89
CA LYS A 546 26.78 6.51 -3.66
C LYS A 546 25.55 5.98 -2.95
N ALA A 547 25.38 6.27 -1.66
CA ALA A 547 24.13 5.98 -0.94
C ALA A 547 22.97 6.79 -1.51
N GLU A 548 21.77 6.18 -1.49
CA GLU A 548 20.50 6.86 -1.82
C GLU A 548 20.24 8.05 -0.88
N LEU A 549 20.70 7.95 0.37
CA LEU A 549 20.72 9.04 1.32
C LEU A 549 22.18 9.32 1.72
N PRO A 550 22.83 10.35 1.16
CA PRO A 550 24.22 10.66 1.45
C PRO A 550 24.38 11.12 2.90
N SER A 551 25.50 10.74 3.51
CA SER A 551 25.94 11.25 4.81
C SER A 551 27.11 12.23 4.65
N PHE A 552 27.33 13.05 5.67
CA PHE A 552 28.29 14.16 5.65
C PHE A 552 29.17 14.16 6.89
N TYR A 553 30.45 14.49 6.69
CA TYR A 553 31.32 14.97 7.75
C TYR A 553 31.16 16.49 7.88
N ILE A 554 30.88 16.98 9.09
CA ILE A 554 30.80 18.40 9.40
C ILE A 554 32.04 18.77 10.19
N SER A 555 32.89 19.67 9.67
CA SER A 555 34.17 19.99 10.34
C SER A 555 34.65 21.41 10.16
N LYS A 556 35.52 21.88 11.06
CA LYS A 556 36.22 23.17 10.98
C LYS A 556 37.74 22.96 11.06
N GLY A 557 38.49 23.54 10.13
CA GLY A 557 39.95 23.52 10.12
C GLY A 557 40.58 24.10 11.38
N ILE A 558 41.67 23.47 11.83
CA ILE A 558 42.54 23.93 12.93
C ILE A 558 43.74 24.65 12.29
N ALA A 559 44.16 25.79 12.84
CA ALA A 559 45.32 26.51 12.33
C ALA A 559 46.62 25.85 12.81
N GLU A 560 47.29 25.06 11.96
CA GLU A 560 48.76 24.88 11.90
C GLU A 560 49.22 23.92 10.76
N GLY A 561 50.25 24.35 10.02
CA GLY A 561 51.27 23.52 9.33
C GLY A 561 50.89 22.82 8.01
N ASP A 562 51.75 23.00 6.99
CA ASP A 562 51.75 22.31 5.68
C ASP A 562 51.68 20.77 5.81
N SER A 563 50.49 20.23 6.07
CA SER A 563 50.19 18.80 6.04
C SER A 563 49.30 18.48 4.85
N VAL A 564 49.59 17.37 4.17
CA VAL A 564 48.88 16.90 2.97
C VAL A 564 47.40 16.55 3.27
N ALA A 565 47.03 16.41 4.55
CA ALA A 565 45.66 16.43 5.04
C ALA A 565 45.56 17.32 6.30
N PRO A 566 44.76 18.40 6.30
CA PRO A 566 44.67 19.29 7.46
C PRO A 566 43.94 18.60 8.60
N VAL A 567 44.44 18.77 9.83
CA VAL A 567 43.71 18.39 11.05
C VAL A 567 42.50 19.32 11.17
N ARG A 568 41.32 18.76 11.42
CA ARG A 568 40.06 19.49 11.56
C ARG A 568 39.33 19.05 12.82
N ASN A 569 38.53 19.94 13.37
CA ASN A 569 37.58 19.68 14.43
C ASN A 569 36.28 19.16 13.80
N PHE A 570 36.00 17.87 13.92
CA PHE A 570 34.82 17.21 13.36
C PHE A 570 33.70 17.11 14.39
N LEU A 571 32.47 17.43 13.98
CA LEU A 571 31.29 17.15 14.78
C LEU A 571 31.24 15.65 15.12
N TYR A 572 30.93 15.35 16.38
CA TYR A 572 30.97 14.00 16.91
C TYR A 572 29.79 13.73 17.85
N PHE A 573 29.07 12.65 17.58
CA PHE A 573 27.99 12.16 18.42
C PHE A 573 28.55 11.25 19.52
N ALA A 574 28.82 11.85 20.69
CA ALA A 574 29.57 11.24 21.78
C ALA A 574 28.77 10.26 22.66
N GLN A 575 27.86 9.48 22.09
CA GLN A 575 27.02 8.55 22.86
C GLN A 575 27.84 7.46 23.56
N ASP A 576 28.90 7.00 22.90
CA ASP A 576 29.86 6.02 23.43
C ASP A 576 30.75 6.56 24.55
N SER A 577 30.88 7.90 24.62
CA SER A 577 31.63 8.59 25.66
C SER A 577 30.71 8.94 26.83
N LEU A 578 29.45 9.31 26.55
CA LEU A 578 28.43 9.57 27.58
C LEU A 578 28.07 8.30 28.32
N ARG A 579 27.85 7.17 27.64
CA ARG A 579 27.48 5.91 28.26
C ARG A 579 28.50 4.84 27.89
N TYR A 580 29.34 4.47 28.86
CA TYR A 580 30.43 3.53 28.63
C TYR A 580 30.42 2.39 29.65
N TRP A 581 31.00 1.25 29.27
CA TRP A 581 31.19 0.13 30.18
C TRP A 581 32.35 0.42 31.13
N ASN A 582 32.07 0.48 32.43
CA ASN A 582 33.10 0.63 33.45
C ASN A 582 33.55 -0.76 33.92
N GLU A 583 34.72 -1.22 33.44
CA GLU A 583 35.27 -2.54 33.79
C GLU A 583 35.47 -2.72 35.30
N ALA A 584 35.87 -1.67 36.01
CA ALA A 584 36.11 -1.73 37.45
C ALA A 584 34.81 -1.94 38.26
N GLN A 585 33.67 -1.51 37.71
CA GLN A 585 32.36 -1.63 38.35
C GLN A 585 31.46 -2.70 37.70
N ALA A 586 31.88 -3.27 36.56
CA ALA A 586 31.12 -4.20 35.74
C ALA A 586 29.68 -3.71 35.44
N LYS A 587 29.52 -2.43 35.12
CA LYS A 587 28.23 -1.83 34.75
C LYS A 587 28.42 -0.69 33.76
N PHE A 588 27.37 -0.37 33.01
CA PHE A 588 27.31 0.89 32.27
C PHE A 588 27.25 2.06 33.23
N THR A 589 28.13 3.04 33.00
CA THR A 589 28.24 4.28 33.76
C THR A 589 28.10 5.45 32.80
N TYR A 590 27.71 6.60 33.34
CA TYR A 590 27.57 7.83 32.58
C TYR A 590 28.71 8.80 32.90
N ASP A 591 29.24 9.48 31.89
CA ASP A 591 30.18 10.60 32.04
C ASP A 591 29.45 11.91 31.73
N GLU A 592 29.17 12.70 32.77
CA GLU A 592 28.46 13.98 32.64
C GLU A 592 29.14 14.96 31.70
N ASN A 593 30.45 14.84 31.44
CA ASN A 593 31.18 15.75 30.55
C ASN A 593 30.66 15.70 29.11
N TYR A 594 30.06 14.57 28.71
CA TYR A 594 29.47 14.35 27.39
C TYR A 594 27.93 14.46 27.39
N GLY A 595 27.33 14.75 28.56
CA GLY A 595 25.90 15.04 28.69
C GLY A 595 25.61 16.52 28.44
N LEU A 596 24.51 16.84 27.77
CA LEU A 596 24.10 18.22 27.57
C LEU A 596 23.63 18.83 28.90
N GLU A 597 24.22 19.95 29.32
CA GLU A 597 23.82 20.56 30.59
C GLU A 597 22.35 21.04 30.55
N GLY A 598 21.59 20.70 31.59
CA GLY A 598 20.17 21.01 31.69
C GLY A 598 19.24 19.84 31.34
N THR A 599 19.77 18.73 30.82
CA THR A 599 18.97 17.52 30.52
C THR A 599 19.08 16.44 31.58
N TYR A 600 19.88 16.67 32.63
CA TYR A 600 20.08 15.74 33.73
C TYR A 600 20.11 16.47 35.07
N GLY A 601 19.87 15.73 36.15
CA GLY A 601 19.86 16.25 37.52
C GLY A 601 21.27 16.37 38.09
N ALA A 602 21.49 15.83 39.29
CA ALA A 602 22.82 15.80 39.89
C ALA A 602 23.82 14.91 39.12
N GLU A 603 23.33 13.83 38.49
CA GLU A 603 24.12 12.84 37.77
C GLU A 603 23.46 12.53 36.42
N ALA A 604 24.27 12.19 35.42
CA ALA A 604 23.77 11.76 34.12
C ALA A 604 23.16 10.35 34.19
N ASN A 605 22.18 10.08 33.33
CA ASN A 605 21.49 8.80 33.26
C ASN A 605 21.01 8.51 31.82
N GLN A 606 20.19 7.46 31.66
CA GLN A 606 19.67 7.02 30.37
C GLN A 606 18.84 8.07 29.60
N ASN A 607 18.28 9.06 30.31
CA ASN A 607 17.49 10.14 29.72
C ASN A 607 18.34 11.39 29.42
N THR A 608 19.65 11.36 29.71
CA THR A 608 20.55 12.46 29.39
C THR A 608 20.76 12.56 27.89
N ASP A 609 20.48 13.72 27.30
CA ASP A 609 20.81 13.97 25.90
C ASP A 609 22.33 14.12 25.72
N VAL A 610 22.83 13.63 24.57
CA VAL A 610 24.24 13.71 24.21
C VAL A 610 24.59 15.12 23.79
N LYS A 611 25.69 15.66 24.33
CA LYS A 611 26.25 16.94 23.91
C LYS A 611 26.88 16.83 22.52
N ALA A 612 26.65 17.83 21.67
CA ALA A 612 27.33 17.95 20.40
C ALA A 612 28.73 18.52 20.63
N ILE A 613 29.76 17.74 20.30
CA ILE A 613 31.16 18.13 20.48
C ILE A 613 31.90 18.08 19.16
N PHE A 614 33.03 18.78 19.11
CA PHE A 614 33.93 18.75 17.97
C PHE A 614 35.27 18.12 18.38
N ARG A 615 35.62 17.01 17.74
CA ARG A 615 36.86 16.28 18.02
C ARG A 615 37.93 16.55 16.96
N PRO A 616 39.18 16.85 17.36
CA PRO A 616 40.30 16.92 16.42
C PRO A 616 40.53 15.56 15.74
N ALA A 617 40.54 15.57 14.42
CA ALA A 617 40.80 14.37 13.62
C ALA A 617 41.34 14.75 12.23
N THR A 618 41.80 13.75 11.48
CA THR A 618 42.22 13.88 10.08
C THR A 618 41.47 12.85 9.25
N LEU A 619 40.87 13.28 8.13
CA LEU A 619 40.22 12.35 7.21
C LEU A 619 41.29 11.55 6.45
N ALA A 620 41.36 10.25 6.69
CA ALA A 620 42.35 9.36 6.08
C ALA A 620 41.80 8.69 4.80
N GLY A 621 40.48 8.61 4.67
CA GLY A 621 39.73 8.15 3.52
C GLY A 621 38.24 8.38 3.72
N VAL A 622 37.42 8.06 2.73
CA VAL A 622 35.95 8.23 2.79
C VAL A 622 35.32 7.45 3.97
N ASP A 623 35.92 6.31 4.34
CA ASP A 623 35.47 5.43 5.43
C ASP A 623 36.53 5.25 6.53
N THR A 624 37.44 6.21 6.70
CA THR A 624 38.47 6.11 7.73
C THR A 624 38.88 7.48 8.26
N ILE A 625 38.87 7.64 9.57
CA ILE A 625 39.29 8.86 10.25
C ILE A 625 40.38 8.56 11.28
N ASN A 626 41.41 9.40 11.35
CA ASN A 626 42.46 9.32 12.34
C ASN A 626 42.19 10.34 13.44
N THR A 627 42.07 9.91 14.70
CA THR A 627 41.83 10.79 15.85
C THR A 627 42.68 10.36 17.04
N THR A 628 42.50 11.01 18.18
CA THR A 628 43.21 10.69 19.43
C THR A 628 42.21 10.25 20.48
N VAL A 629 42.42 9.06 21.06
CA VAL A 629 41.65 8.52 22.19
C VAL A 629 42.59 8.28 23.35
N ASN A 630 42.31 8.87 24.52
CA ASN A 630 43.15 8.80 25.71
C ASN A 630 44.64 9.15 25.43
N GLY A 631 44.86 10.17 24.60
CA GLY A 631 46.21 10.62 24.22
C GLY A 631 46.95 9.73 23.22
N LYS A 632 46.32 8.67 22.69
CA LYS A 632 46.90 7.80 21.66
C LYS A 632 46.24 8.04 20.31
N ASN A 633 47.04 8.13 19.25
CA ASN A 633 46.52 8.19 17.88
C ASN A 633 45.91 6.83 17.51
N VAL A 634 44.68 6.88 17.00
CA VAL A 634 43.91 5.71 16.60
C VAL A 634 43.28 5.94 15.23
N VAL A 635 43.16 4.85 14.49
CA VAL A 635 42.38 4.78 13.24
C VAL A 635 40.97 4.34 13.61
N VAL A 636 39.94 5.01 13.09
CA VAL A 636 38.54 4.68 13.31
C VAL A 636 37.88 4.37 11.97
N ALA A 637 37.17 3.24 11.90
CA ALA A 637 36.48 2.72 10.73
C ALA A 637 35.04 2.27 11.08
N ALA A 638 34.32 1.72 10.11
CA ALA A 638 32.97 1.18 10.33
C ALA A 638 32.99 0.00 11.31
N GLU A 639 33.91 -0.94 11.10
CA GLU A 639 34.08 -2.11 11.95
C GLU A 639 35.41 -2.05 12.71
N ALA A 640 35.37 -2.43 13.98
CA ALA A 640 36.59 -2.60 14.75
C ALA A 640 37.40 -3.80 14.22
N LYS A 641 38.71 -3.62 14.11
CA LYS A 641 39.66 -4.68 13.77
C LYS A 641 40.80 -4.62 14.77
N GLU A 642 41.00 -5.72 15.49
CA GLU A 642 42.05 -5.86 16.49
C GLU A 642 43.40 -5.41 15.94
N ASP A 643 44.11 -4.57 16.70
CA ASP A 643 45.39 -3.95 16.35
C ASP A 643 45.44 -3.10 15.06
N VAL A 644 44.31 -2.88 14.39
CA VAL A 644 44.23 -2.13 13.12
C VAL A 644 43.42 -0.84 13.28
N CYS A 645 42.18 -0.93 13.76
CA CYS A 645 41.28 0.22 13.90
C CYS A 645 40.17 -0.01 14.93
N LEU A 646 39.69 1.07 15.54
CA LEU A 646 38.47 1.07 16.34
C LEU A 646 37.23 1.19 15.43
N GLY A 647 36.10 0.66 15.90
CA GLY A 647 34.79 0.94 15.31
C GLY A 647 34.28 2.33 15.71
N GLY A 648 33.19 2.78 15.08
CA GLY A 648 32.50 4.01 15.49
C GLY A 648 32.68 5.19 14.55
N ILE A 649 33.11 4.98 13.29
CA ILE A 649 33.19 6.09 12.32
C ILE A 649 31.83 6.77 12.08
N ASN A 650 30.72 6.05 12.28
CA ASN A 650 29.37 6.60 12.13
C ASN A 650 29.05 7.68 13.17
N ASN A 651 29.78 7.75 14.30
CA ASN A 651 29.68 8.84 15.27
C ASN A 651 30.16 10.19 14.69
N PHE A 652 30.92 10.17 13.59
CA PHE A 652 31.39 11.36 12.87
C PHE A 652 30.52 11.71 11.64
N LYS A 653 29.60 10.83 11.24
CA LYS A 653 28.79 10.99 10.03
C LYS A 653 27.38 11.47 10.39
N PHE A 654 26.86 12.42 9.62
CA PHE A 654 25.55 13.02 9.85
C PHE A 654 24.73 13.04 8.56
N TYR A 655 23.42 12.77 8.68
CA TYR A 655 22.45 13.09 7.65
C TYR A 655 22.07 14.56 7.76
N ILE A 656 22.05 15.25 6.62
CA ILE A 656 21.53 16.62 6.51
C ILE A 656 20.30 16.54 5.61
N THR A 657 19.10 16.58 6.19
CA THR A 657 17.84 16.35 5.45
C THR A 657 16.87 17.50 5.59
N LYS A 658 16.14 17.80 4.53
CA LYS A 658 15.25 18.95 4.44
C LYS A 658 14.10 18.87 5.44
N LEU A 659 13.82 20.00 6.10
CA LEU A 659 12.63 20.30 6.90
C LEU A 659 11.84 21.44 6.22
N ASP A 660 10.62 21.70 6.69
CA ASP A 660 9.79 22.80 6.18
C ASP A 660 10.49 24.17 6.25
N ALA A 661 11.32 24.39 7.29
CA ALA A 661 12.04 25.63 7.55
C ALA A 661 13.59 25.49 7.52
N GLY A 662 14.13 24.60 6.68
CA GLY A 662 15.59 24.45 6.51
C GLY A 662 16.03 23.00 6.38
N TYR A 663 17.06 22.61 7.14
CA TYR A 663 17.59 21.26 7.22
C TYR A 663 17.68 20.81 8.68
N SER A 664 17.52 19.51 8.91
CA SER A 664 17.88 18.84 10.16
C SER A 664 19.24 18.18 10.02
N VAL A 665 20.04 18.22 11.09
CA VAL A 665 21.29 17.47 11.22
C VAL A 665 21.07 16.31 12.18
N ARG A 666 21.29 15.07 11.73
CA ARG A 666 21.02 13.85 12.51
C ARG A 666 22.22 12.91 12.46
N PRO A 667 22.67 12.31 13.57
CA PRO A 667 23.77 11.35 13.54
C PRO A 667 23.36 10.10 12.77
N VAL A 668 24.27 9.56 11.96
CA VAL A 668 24.01 8.34 11.17
C VAL A 668 23.75 7.13 12.07
N ASP A 669 24.44 7.06 13.22
CA ASP A 669 24.31 5.96 14.19
C ASP A 669 22.94 5.97 14.92
N GLN A 670 22.33 7.16 15.08
CA GLN A 670 21.04 7.35 15.76
C GLN A 670 20.15 8.33 14.97
N PRO A 671 19.63 7.94 13.78
CA PRO A 671 18.98 8.87 12.85
C PRO A 671 17.63 9.42 13.35
N THR A 672 17.14 8.94 14.49
CA THR A 672 15.97 9.45 15.21
C THR A 672 16.31 10.64 16.12
N LYS A 673 17.60 10.94 16.32
CA LYS A 673 18.06 12.11 17.09
C LYS A 673 18.31 13.30 16.18
N TYR A 674 17.93 14.48 16.66
CA TYR A 674 18.05 15.76 15.96
C TYR A 674 19.00 16.66 16.72
N LEU A 675 19.90 17.32 16.00
CA LEU A 675 20.66 18.44 16.56
C LEU A 675 19.66 19.50 17.07
N TYR A 676 19.86 19.94 18.30
CA TYR A 676 19.07 21.00 18.91
C TYR A 676 19.90 21.90 19.81
N ALA A 677 19.34 23.07 20.15
CA ALA A 677 19.94 24.00 21.08
C ALA A 677 19.20 23.98 22.44
N LEU A 678 19.96 23.99 23.53
CA LEU A 678 19.46 24.18 24.89
C LEU A 678 20.41 25.12 25.63
N ASN A 679 19.89 26.25 26.12
CA ASN A 679 20.67 27.26 26.83
C ASN A 679 21.92 27.72 26.05
N GLY A 680 21.81 27.85 24.72
CA GLY A 680 22.90 28.24 23.83
C GLY A 680 23.94 27.14 23.55
N LYS A 681 23.76 25.92 24.06
CA LYS A 681 24.62 24.77 23.78
C LYS A 681 23.91 23.77 22.87
N LEU A 682 24.69 23.07 22.06
CA LEU A 682 24.16 22.10 21.12
C LEU A 682 24.20 20.68 21.67
N GLY A 683 23.14 19.92 21.42
CA GLY A 683 23.07 18.49 21.73
C GLY A 683 22.15 17.76 20.77
N PHE A 684 21.81 16.52 21.10
CA PHE A 684 20.99 15.65 20.27
C PHE A 684 19.79 15.10 21.02
N THR A 685 18.57 15.37 20.53
CA THR A 685 17.32 14.97 21.18
C THR A 685 16.44 14.13 20.25
N SER A 686 15.60 13.25 20.81
CA SER A 686 14.58 12.51 20.04
C SER A 686 13.26 13.29 19.90
N ASP A 687 13.14 14.43 20.58
CA ASP A 687 11.98 15.31 20.50
C ASP A 687 12.03 16.16 19.23
N THR A 688 11.27 15.75 18.22
CA THR A 688 11.21 16.41 16.90
C THR A 688 10.78 17.87 16.99
N SER A 689 10.01 18.25 18.00
CA SER A 689 9.55 19.64 18.19
C SER A 689 10.66 20.59 18.62
N LYS A 690 11.76 20.05 19.15
CA LYS A 690 12.96 20.80 19.55
C LYS A 690 14.05 20.82 18.49
N ALA A 691 13.91 20.04 17.42
CA ALA A 691 14.92 19.97 16.38
C ALA A 691 15.24 21.38 15.85
N LEU A 692 16.52 21.75 15.85
CA LEU A 692 16.96 23.06 15.39
C LEU A 692 17.03 23.06 13.85
N PRO A 693 16.14 23.77 13.15
CA PRO A 693 16.22 23.88 11.70
C PRO A 693 17.41 24.77 11.34
N VAL A 694 18.34 24.23 10.56
CA VAL A 694 19.51 24.97 10.07
C VAL A 694 19.36 25.28 8.59
N THR A 695 19.68 26.51 8.23
CA THR A 695 19.88 26.91 6.84
C THR A 695 21.35 26.69 6.47
N VAL A 696 21.57 26.25 5.23
CA VAL A 696 22.91 26.01 4.70
C VAL A 696 23.24 27.18 3.76
N GLY A 697 24.02 28.14 4.25
CA GLY A 697 24.42 29.33 3.50
C GLY A 697 25.64 29.09 2.61
N GLU A 698 25.87 29.98 1.64
CA GLU A 698 27.13 30.00 0.90
C GLU A 698 28.26 30.48 1.82
N GLY A 699 29.26 29.63 2.04
CA GLY A 699 30.48 29.99 2.75
C GLY A 699 31.63 30.18 1.77
N ASN A 700 32.32 31.33 1.83
CA ASN A 700 33.65 31.41 1.24
C ASN A 700 34.62 30.62 2.12
N PRO A 701 35.63 29.92 1.57
CA PRO A 701 36.70 29.38 2.39
C PRO A 701 37.44 30.56 3.03
N THR A 702 36.98 31.00 4.19
CA THR A 702 37.70 32.00 4.97
C THR A 702 39.01 31.34 5.39
N SER A 703 40.10 32.10 5.32
CA SER A 703 41.40 31.63 5.79
C SER A 703 41.26 31.03 7.19
N ASN A 704 42.19 30.15 7.55
CA ASN A 704 42.36 29.59 8.89
C ASN A 704 42.55 30.69 9.94
N GLU A 705 41.54 31.55 10.16
CA GLU A 705 41.42 32.34 11.35
C GLU A 705 41.45 31.31 12.47
N SER A 706 42.53 31.39 13.23
CA SER A 706 42.67 30.71 14.49
C SER A 706 41.35 30.88 15.22
N ILE A 707 40.84 29.81 15.85
CA ILE A 707 39.87 30.00 16.91
C ILE A 707 40.66 30.75 17.97
N ASP A 708 40.61 32.07 17.91
CA ASP A 708 41.34 32.87 18.86
C ASP A 708 40.67 32.58 20.19
N ASN A 709 41.40 31.89 21.05
CA ASN A 709 40.98 31.57 22.40
C ASN A 709 40.70 32.86 23.22
N SER A 710 40.93 34.03 22.61
CA SER A 710 40.62 35.37 23.11
C SER A 710 39.20 35.86 22.81
N ALA A 711 38.39 35.20 21.97
CA ALA A 711 37.03 35.65 21.63
C ALA A 711 35.99 35.48 22.77
N SER A 712 36.43 35.42 24.02
CA SER A 712 35.57 35.48 25.20
C SER A 712 36.20 36.16 26.44
N SER A 713 37.44 36.67 26.40
CA SER A 713 37.97 37.49 27.50
C SER A 713 37.90 38.96 27.11
N SER A 714 37.08 39.76 27.79
CA SER A 714 37.03 41.21 27.56
C SER A 714 38.35 41.91 27.91
N VAL A 715 39.29 41.22 28.58
CA VAL A 715 40.59 41.75 28.99
C VAL A 715 41.70 41.28 28.05
N VAL A 716 42.43 42.23 27.46
CA VAL A 716 43.60 41.97 26.61
C VAL A 716 44.85 42.55 27.26
N VAL A 717 45.92 41.75 27.38
CA VAL A 717 47.20 42.19 27.96
C VAL A 717 48.31 42.09 26.91
N ILE A 718 48.97 43.22 26.62
CA ILE A 718 50.00 43.35 25.57
C ILE A 718 51.34 43.76 26.21
N GLY A 719 52.42 43.06 25.85
CA GLY A 719 53.77 43.38 26.30
C GLY A 719 54.48 44.34 25.33
N ASN A 720 54.92 45.48 25.83
CA ASN A 720 55.65 46.50 25.09
C ASN A 720 57.11 46.58 25.56
N ALA A 721 57.89 47.49 24.98
CA ALA A 721 59.22 47.81 25.50
C ALA A 721 59.08 48.48 26.89
N GLY A 722 59.51 47.78 27.95
CA GLY A 722 59.48 48.28 29.33
C GLY A 722 58.09 48.56 29.93
N SER A 723 57.00 48.03 29.37
CA SER A 723 55.64 48.18 29.91
C SER A 723 54.68 47.08 29.47
N VAL A 724 53.56 46.94 30.16
CA VAL A 724 52.38 46.17 29.73
C VAL A 724 51.21 47.11 29.49
N THR A 725 50.41 46.83 28.45
CA THR A 725 49.14 47.52 28.19
C THR A 725 47.99 46.57 28.50
N ILE A 726 47.02 47.02 29.30
CA ILE A 726 45.83 46.28 29.68
C ILE A 726 44.63 46.98 29.05
N GLN A 727 43.84 46.24 28.27
CA GLN A 727 42.64 46.73 27.62
C GLN A 727 41.39 46.07 28.19
N GLY A 728 40.28 46.80 28.22
CA GLY A 728 38.96 46.26 28.61
C GLY A 728 38.81 45.89 30.09
N ALA A 729 39.62 46.50 30.97
CA ALA A 729 39.59 46.26 32.41
C ALA A 729 39.49 47.55 33.26
N GLN A 730 38.87 48.61 32.73
CA GLN A 730 38.72 49.87 33.47
C GLN A 730 37.93 49.66 34.77
N GLY A 731 38.47 50.17 35.89
CA GLY A 731 37.88 50.06 37.22
C GLY A 731 38.41 48.87 38.04
N GLU A 732 39.06 47.89 37.42
CA GLU A 732 39.60 46.71 38.09
C GLU A 732 41.03 46.92 38.61
N THR A 733 41.43 46.12 39.61
CA THR A 733 42.80 46.13 40.14
C THR A 733 43.67 45.16 39.36
N ALA A 734 44.73 45.67 38.73
CA ALA A 734 45.72 44.88 38.03
C ALA A 734 46.94 44.57 38.93
N TYR A 735 47.28 43.29 39.05
CA TYR A 735 48.47 42.78 39.73
C TYR A 735 49.47 42.29 38.68
N VAL A 736 50.64 42.92 38.59
CA VAL A 736 51.72 42.48 37.71
C VAL A 736 52.84 41.87 38.54
N ARG A 737 53.19 40.60 38.28
CA ARG A 737 54.20 39.83 39.03
C ARG A 737 55.22 39.19 38.08
N ASN A 738 56.42 38.90 38.57
CA ASN A 738 57.40 38.10 37.80
C ASN A 738 57.07 36.59 37.90
N LEU A 739 57.83 35.75 37.18
CA LEU A 739 57.67 34.30 37.16
C LEU A 739 57.86 33.61 38.53
N LEU A 740 58.51 34.30 39.49
CA LEU A 740 58.73 33.82 40.86
C LEU A 740 57.69 34.39 41.84
N GLY A 741 56.65 35.07 41.35
CA GLY A 741 55.55 35.63 42.16
C GLY A 741 55.86 36.97 42.83
N MET A 742 57.04 37.56 42.60
CA MET A 742 57.40 38.87 43.16
C MET A 742 56.57 39.98 42.51
N PRO A 743 55.97 40.90 43.28
CA PRO A 743 55.17 42.00 42.72
C PRO A 743 56.06 43.01 41.99
N LEU A 744 55.66 43.37 40.78
CA LEU A 744 56.30 44.37 39.92
C LEU A 744 55.47 45.65 39.83
N ALA A 745 54.14 45.54 39.82
CA ALA A 745 53.21 46.66 39.89
C ALA A 745 51.85 46.20 40.44
N GLU A 746 51.14 47.10 41.13
CA GLU A 746 49.75 46.91 41.57
C GLU A 746 49.04 48.25 41.42
N THR A 747 48.01 48.32 40.58
CA THR A 747 47.27 49.56 40.33
C THR A 747 45.86 49.29 39.89
N VAL A 748 44.96 50.21 40.23
CA VAL A 748 43.63 50.26 39.61
C VAL A 748 43.77 50.78 38.19
N VAL A 749 43.17 50.08 37.23
CA VAL A 749 43.15 50.44 35.81
C VAL A 749 42.15 51.58 35.62
N THR A 750 42.62 52.77 35.30
CA THR A 750 41.77 53.98 35.24
C THR A 750 41.19 54.27 33.85
N SER A 751 41.57 53.49 32.84
CA SER A 751 41.11 53.64 31.45
C SER A 751 41.06 52.29 30.73
N ASP A 752 40.19 52.15 29.73
CA ASP A 752 40.06 50.95 28.88
C ASP A 752 41.32 50.58 28.07
N ASN A 753 42.40 51.36 28.16
CA ASN A 753 43.69 51.09 27.52
C ASN A 753 44.84 51.62 28.39
N ALA A 754 45.05 51.02 29.57
CA ALA A 754 46.02 51.48 30.55
C ALA A 754 47.40 50.88 30.33
N THR A 755 48.46 51.69 30.45
CA THR A 755 49.85 51.25 30.35
C THR A 755 50.54 51.27 31.71
N ILE A 756 51.15 50.15 32.10
CA ILE A 756 51.86 49.96 33.36
C ILE A 756 53.34 49.68 33.05
N ALA A 757 54.24 50.50 33.57
CA ALA A 757 55.68 50.31 33.39
C ALA A 757 56.16 49.11 34.22
N VAL A 758 56.89 48.19 33.57
CA VAL A 758 57.47 46.99 34.19
C VAL A 758 58.78 46.60 33.50
N PRO A 759 59.74 45.98 34.20
CA PRO A 759 61.02 45.57 33.60
C PRO A 759 60.84 44.55 32.46
N ALA A 760 61.78 44.55 31.51
CA ALA A 760 61.84 43.53 30.47
C ALA A 760 61.96 42.12 31.05
N GLY A 761 61.24 41.17 30.46
CA GLY A 761 61.13 39.80 30.95
C GLY A 761 59.70 39.25 30.88
N ILE A 762 59.51 38.04 31.42
CA ILE A 762 58.19 37.41 31.49
C ILE A 762 57.48 37.86 32.76
N VAL A 763 56.28 38.40 32.61
CA VAL A 763 55.42 38.83 33.71
C VAL A 763 54.06 38.14 33.64
N LEU A 764 53.43 37.98 34.80
CA LEU A 764 52.05 37.51 34.96
C LEU A 764 51.21 38.73 35.35
N VAL A 765 50.16 39.01 34.59
CA VAL A 765 49.22 40.11 34.83
C VAL A 765 47.89 39.50 35.23
N THR A 766 47.44 39.77 36.45
CA THR A 766 46.14 39.32 36.98
C THR A 766 45.20 40.51 37.09
N VAL A 767 43.99 40.39 36.54
CA VAL A 767 42.93 41.41 36.65
C VAL A 767 41.61 40.68 36.91
N GLY A 768 40.94 41.00 38.03
CA GLY A 768 39.82 40.18 38.51
C GLY A 768 40.27 38.73 38.76
N ASP A 769 39.56 37.77 38.15
CA ASP A 769 39.89 36.33 38.21
C ASP A 769 40.76 35.85 37.02
N GLU A 770 41.11 36.73 36.08
CA GLU A 770 41.88 36.39 34.88
C GLU A 770 43.38 36.63 35.10
N THR A 771 44.23 35.69 34.67
CA THR A 771 45.70 35.84 34.72
C THR A 771 46.32 35.56 33.36
N VAL A 772 47.02 36.54 32.80
CA VAL A 772 47.67 36.48 31.49
C VAL A 772 49.19 36.52 31.64
N LYS A 773 49.88 35.60 30.98
CA LYS A 773 51.35 35.60 30.87
C LYS A 773 51.77 36.41 29.66
N VAL A 774 52.65 37.40 29.84
CA VAL A 774 53.10 38.28 28.75
C VAL A 774 54.60 38.51 28.79
N VAL A 775 55.20 38.73 27.61
CA VAL A 775 56.64 39.05 27.46
C VAL A 775 56.80 40.54 27.25
N VAL A 776 57.48 41.21 28.18
CA VAL A 776 57.87 42.62 28.09
C VAL A 776 59.22 42.69 27.40
N LYS A 777 59.30 43.46 26.32
CA LYS A 777 60.50 43.56 25.47
C LYS A 777 61.54 44.51 26.03
#